data_AF-A0A1X7UR88-F1
#
_entry.id   AF-A0A1X7UR88-F1
#
_cell.length_a   1.000
_cell.length_b   1.000
_cell.length_c   1.000
_cell.angle_alpha   90.00
_cell.angle_beta   90.00
_cell.angle_gamma   90.00
#
_symmetry.space_group_name_H-M   'P 1'
#
loop_
_entity.id
_entity.type
_entity.pdbx_description
1 polymer ?
#
loop_
_entity_poly.entity_id
_entity_poly.type
_entity_poly.pdbx_seq_one_letter_code
_entity_poly.pdbx_strand_id
1 'polypeptide(L)'
;MATVTQTVQRPFVRPQRNYDYLYDPVFTLSSQKDHAKETYKSQTSADKLYSSPNYKTMFSCLRHYPRQTLKLDMTDPVPKHVPRYWTGYTEQARETILRYTRFNYDPLVRLPPKYYPPTDVEGQDRHKFFRRPIIPFLPQMPPTVVLAPQQMITSKDKLELSLAPPATKSVYIQTDYRDSETQTDPYSPEFVIRPGSQPELLTIASLCYGRGLPAGLAEVEIIERARAKRVWEATLPPLNDMTQIEKRRRMMEEQECLEWSYREKEIEAIQDERMELLKKLLAQREVDYQTLNDKRLEYLCTLDGTCVNPTTLSFIENSLTNISDQLKGSSNGVNGATSEGLTGLLQLALVKELAKDYKDKSCDKEERRLLKSINASITNKIQSLQSQVSSLSSDLNKLSQLLAKHVNVTLDDLSSPLLSSCDAILSKWPNSPSGYYNLADVNGHSRHVYCHMETLCGKGGGWRRIASLNMTDPNEKCPTQFRTYGVSACGRPVTNSGSCVGITFPSRDIKYSQVCGKVIGYQVGRTNGAAAHHDSKVIYSAYIDGISLTHGYPRKHIWSLISGYTGIASSDCPCGSDTPYPVPLFVGTHYYCESGSHQSRASTNTLYSSDPLWDGKGCGSSETNCCQRTLIPWFYRSFTHSTTDNIEMRICCDEGTNNEDVAIREYEIYVK
;
A
#
# COMPACT_ATOMS: atom_id res chain seq x y z
N MET A 1 -10.03 80.05 -9.71
CA MET A 1 -9.61 79.02 -10.68
C MET A 1 -8.32 78.40 -10.19
N ALA A 2 -8.38 77.23 -9.55
CA ALA A 2 -7.19 76.52 -9.06
C ALA A 2 -6.78 75.49 -10.12
N THR A 3 -5.64 75.73 -10.78
CA THR A 3 -5.03 74.85 -11.76
C THR A 3 -4.46 73.61 -11.06
N VAL A 4 -5.09 72.46 -11.28
CA VAL A 4 -4.57 71.15 -10.83
C VAL A 4 -3.54 70.69 -11.85
N THR A 5 -2.26 70.74 -11.47
CA THR A 5 -1.17 70.14 -12.23
C THR A 5 -1.21 68.62 -12.09
N GLN A 6 -1.69 67.91 -13.10
CA GLN A 6 -1.53 66.46 -13.20
C GLN A 6 -0.11 66.14 -13.63
N THR A 7 0.71 65.64 -12.72
CA THR A 7 1.98 65.00 -13.05
C THR A 7 1.70 63.65 -13.68
N VAL A 8 1.76 63.56 -15.01
CA VAL A 8 1.71 62.30 -15.75
C VAL A 8 3.00 61.53 -15.46
N GLN A 9 2.95 60.57 -14.53
CA GLN A 9 4.05 59.63 -14.33
C GLN A 9 4.18 58.77 -15.58
N ARG A 10 5.40 58.70 -16.15
CA ARG A 10 5.68 57.77 -17.26
C ARG A 10 5.42 56.34 -16.78
N PRO A 11 4.71 55.50 -17.55
CA PRO A 11 4.45 54.12 -17.17
C PRO A 11 5.78 53.38 -17.01
N PHE A 12 5.97 52.73 -15.87
CA PHE A 12 7.11 51.86 -15.61
C PHE A 12 7.02 50.63 -16.52
N VAL A 13 7.86 50.59 -17.56
CA VAL A 13 7.93 49.44 -18.48
C VAL A 13 8.71 48.34 -17.79
N ARG A 14 8.05 47.22 -17.50
CA ARG A 14 8.73 46.03 -16.99
C ARG A 14 9.51 45.35 -18.14
N PRO A 15 10.77 44.94 -17.91
CA PRO A 15 11.58 44.29 -18.95
C PRO A 15 11.09 42.88 -19.30
N GLN A 16 10.31 42.24 -18.42
CA GLN A 16 9.74 40.90 -18.61
C GLN A 16 8.34 40.83 -18.00
N ARG A 17 7.45 40.05 -18.60
CA ARG A 17 6.11 39.78 -18.09
C ARG A 17 6.13 38.59 -17.13
N ASN A 18 5.17 38.58 -16.19
CA ASN A 18 4.96 37.42 -15.34
C ASN A 18 4.51 36.27 -16.27
N TYR A 19 5.24 35.15 -16.27
CA TYR A 19 5.04 33.97 -17.12
C TYR A 19 5.66 33.96 -18.54
N ASP A 20 6.56 34.88 -18.89
CA ASP A 20 7.28 34.78 -20.18
C ASP A 20 8.03 33.43 -20.32
N TYR A 21 8.55 32.87 -19.23
CA TYR A 21 9.22 31.57 -19.23
C TYR A 21 8.33 30.36 -19.62
N LEU A 22 7.00 30.52 -19.66
CA LEU A 22 6.06 29.47 -20.08
C LEU A 22 5.57 29.68 -21.52
N TYR A 23 5.45 30.93 -21.97
CA TYR A 23 4.73 31.28 -23.19
C TYR A 23 5.63 31.87 -24.28
N ASP A 24 6.79 32.42 -23.92
CA ASP A 24 7.71 33.02 -24.89
C ASP A 24 8.66 31.95 -25.45
N PRO A 25 8.61 31.67 -26.76
CA PRO A 25 9.52 30.71 -27.39
C PRO A 25 10.99 31.15 -27.38
N VAL A 26 11.26 32.43 -27.14
CA VAL A 26 12.61 33.00 -27.10
C VAL A 26 13.21 32.93 -25.68
N PHE A 27 12.39 32.67 -24.66
CA PHE A 27 12.86 32.66 -23.28
C PHE A 27 13.56 31.34 -22.93
N THR A 28 14.88 31.41 -22.69
CA THR A 28 15.70 30.23 -22.42
C THR A 28 16.15 30.12 -20.96
N LEU A 29 16.05 28.93 -20.37
CA LEU A 29 16.46 28.59 -18.99
C LEU A 29 17.44 27.42 -18.98
N SER A 30 18.52 27.53 -18.22
CA SER A 30 19.58 26.52 -18.16
C SER A 30 19.22 25.27 -17.34
N SER A 31 18.35 25.39 -16.34
CA SER A 31 18.12 24.30 -15.38
C SER A 31 16.71 24.31 -14.80
N GLN A 32 16.30 23.16 -14.24
CA GLN A 32 15.06 23.04 -13.47
C GLN A 32 15.03 23.99 -12.26
N LYS A 33 16.20 24.29 -11.65
CA LYS A 33 16.29 25.23 -10.53
C LYS A 33 15.95 26.64 -10.97
N ASP A 34 16.45 27.06 -12.14
CA ASP A 34 16.17 28.38 -12.70
C ASP A 34 14.69 28.50 -13.10
N HIS A 35 14.12 27.44 -13.66
CA HIS A 35 12.67 27.36 -13.93
C HIS A 35 11.83 27.46 -12.66
N ALA A 36 12.22 26.77 -11.58
CA ALA A 36 11.56 26.87 -10.29
C ALA A 36 11.67 28.29 -9.69
N LYS A 37 12.81 28.96 -9.87
CA LYS A 37 13.03 30.34 -9.43
C LYS A 37 12.12 31.33 -10.18
N GLU A 38 12.00 31.21 -11.50
CA GLU A 38 11.07 32.05 -12.27
C GLU A 38 9.60 31.74 -11.98
N THR A 39 9.28 30.48 -11.69
CA THR A 39 7.96 30.07 -11.20
C THR A 39 7.63 30.69 -9.85
N TYR A 40 8.60 30.73 -8.95
CA TYR A 40 8.43 31.37 -7.65
C TYR A 40 8.25 32.89 -7.79
N LYS A 41 9.05 33.55 -8.64
CA LYS A 41 8.92 34.99 -8.93
C LYS A 41 7.56 35.35 -9.54
N SER A 42 7.03 34.53 -10.44
CA SER A 42 5.71 34.78 -11.04
C SER A 42 4.57 34.63 -10.03
N GLN A 43 4.68 33.69 -9.10
CA GLN A 43 3.71 33.48 -8.02
C GLN A 43 3.76 34.55 -6.92
N THR A 44 4.93 35.12 -6.65
CA THR A 44 5.14 36.17 -5.64
C THR A 44 5.06 37.60 -6.20
N SER A 45 4.61 37.74 -7.45
CA SER A 45 4.49 39.03 -8.12
C SER A 45 3.42 39.93 -7.47
N ALA A 46 3.71 41.22 -7.39
CA ALA A 46 2.82 42.21 -6.77
C ALA A 46 1.49 42.41 -7.52
N ASP A 47 1.38 41.93 -8.77
CA ASP A 47 0.17 42.06 -9.59
C ASP A 47 -0.99 41.21 -9.07
N LYS A 48 -0.71 40.21 -8.23
CA LYS A 48 -1.74 39.42 -7.55
C LYS A 48 -2.36 40.12 -6.34
N LEU A 49 -1.82 41.27 -5.92
CA LEU A 49 -2.40 42.05 -4.84
C LEU A 49 -3.37 43.09 -5.42
N TYR A 50 -4.64 42.99 -5.06
CA TYR A 50 -5.64 44.00 -5.42
C TYR A 50 -6.24 44.63 -4.16
N SER A 51 -6.57 45.92 -4.25
CA SER A 51 -7.17 46.65 -3.16
C SER A 51 -8.69 46.45 -3.17
N SER A 52 -9.23 45.81 -2.14
CA SER A 52 -10.67 45.61 -1.92
C SER A 52 -11.18 46.69 -0.97
N PRO A 53 -12.16 47.52 -1.34
CA PRO A 53 -12.76 48.47 -0.41
C PRO A 53 -13.49 47.74 0.72
N ASN A 54 -13.40 48.25 1.94
CA ASN A 54 -14.17 47.75 3.08
C ASN A 54 -15.45 48.59 3.20
N TYR A 55 -16.58 48.02 2.80
CA TYR A 55 -17.84 48.75 2.68
C TYR A 55 -18.31 49.42 3.98
N LYS A 56 -17.99 48.85 5.15
CA LYS A 56 -18.37 49.44 6.45
C LYS A 56 -17.55 50.69 6.81
N THR A 57 -16.34 50.80 6.28
CA THR A 57 -15.36 51.85 6.61
C THR A 57 -14.90 52.60 5.37
N MET A 58 -15.67 52.56 4.27
CA MET A 58 -15.24 53.07 2.97
C MET A 58 -14.88 54.58 3.00
N PHE A 59 -15.55 55.34 3.87
CA PHE A 59 -15.36 56.79 4.03
C PHE A 59 -14.45 57.18 5.21
N SER A 60 -13.86 56.23 5.94
CA SER A 60 -13.00 56.56 7.08
C SER A 60 -11.55 56.83 6.65
N CYS A 61 -10.98 57.90 7.20
CA CYS A 61 -9.56 58.27 7.02
C CYS A 61 -8.67 57.86 8.21
N LEU A 62 -9.22 57.14 9.19
CA LEU A 62 -8.54 56.72 10.41
C LEU A 62 -7.66 55.48 10.16
N ARG A 63 -6.43 55.46 10.69
CA ARG A 63 -5.49 54.33 10.53
C ARG A 63 -6.03 52.99 11.06
N HIS A 64 -6.83 53.03 12.13
CA HIS A 64 -7.43 51.82 12.73
C HIS A 64 -8.69 51.32 12.01
N TYR A 65 -9.28 52.16 11.16
CA TYR A 65 -10.42 51.80 10.31
C TYR A 65 -10.05 52.03 8.84
N PRO A 66 -9.27 51.11 8.24
CA PRO A 66 -8.83 51.28 6.87
C PRO A 66 -10.02 51.22 5.90
N ARG A 67 -10.06 52.16 4.96
CA ARG A 67 -11.07 52.20 3.89
C ARG A 67 -10.98 51.05 2.89
N GLN A 68 -9.81 50.42 2.82
CA GLN A 68 -9.48 49.37 1.86
C GLN A 68 -8.57 48.34 2.51
N THR A 69 -8.69 47.08 2.13
CA THR A 69 -7.80 45.98 2.52
C THR A 69 -7.18 45.38 1.27
N LEU A 70 -5.87 45.12 1.33
CA LEU A 70 -5.18 44.40 0.25
C LEU A 70 -5.54 42.93 0.35
N LYS A 71 -6.09 42.37 -0.73
CA LYS A 71 -6.37 40.95 -0.87
C LYS A 71 -5.45 40.37 -1.94
N LEU A 72 -4.99 39.15 -1.70
CA LEU A 72 -4.25 38.38 -2.69
C LEU A 72 -5.26 37.61 -3.55
N ASP A 73 -5.16 37.79 -4.86
CA ASP A 73 -5.89 37.01 -5.83
C ASP A 73 -5.30 35.60 -5.88
N MET A 74 -6.12 34.65 -5.39
CA MET A 74 -5.77 33.23 -5.36
C MET A 74 -6.00 32.56 -6.72
N THR A 75 -6.62 33.25 -7.67
CA THR A 75 -6.83 32.71 -9.00
C THR A 75 -5.50 32.64 -9.76
N ASP A 76 -5.28 31.48 -10.38
CA ASP A 76 -4.08 31.26 -11.16
C ASP A 76 -4.36 31.62 -12.63
N PRO A 77 -3.67 32.63 -13.20
CA PRO A 77 -3.91 33.05 -14.57
C PRO A 77 -3.45 32.01 -15.61
N VAL A 78 -2.62 31.03 -15.22
CA VAL A 78 -2.09 30.02 -16.13
C VAL A 78 -3.11 28.89 -16.33
N PRO A 79 -3.60 28.64 -17.57
CA PRO A 79 -4.53 27.55 -17.86
C PRO A 79 -3.96 26.17 -17.47
N LYS A 80 -4.84 25.29 -17.00
CA LYS A 80 -4.47 23.95 -16.49
C LYS A 80 -3.75 23.05 -17.49
N HIS A 81 -3.90 23.30 -18.80
CA HIS A 81 -3.26 22.51 -19.86
C HIS A 81 -1.79 22.89 -20.09
N VAL A 82 -1.33 24.03 -19.55
CA VAL A 82 0.07 24.47 -19.68
C VAL A 82 0.90 23.77 -18.59
N PRO A 83 1.88 22.94 -18.96
CA PRO A 83 2.70 22.23 -17.99
C PRO A 83 3.58 23.23 -17.22
N ARG A 84 3.65 23.07 -15.89
CA ARG A 84 4.48 23.90 -15.00
C ARG A 84 5.77 23.22 -14.57
N TYR A 85 5.98 21.99 -15.00
CA TYR A 85 7.17 21.22 -14.70
C TYR A 85 8.16 21.36 -15.85
N TRP A 86 9.43 21.49 -15.50
CA TRP A 86 10.52 21.57 -16.46
C TRP A 86 10.83 20.18 -17.01
N THR A 87 10.52 19.93 -18.29
CA THR A 87 10.86 18.68 -19.00
C THR A 87 12.20 18.74 -19.73
N GLY A 88 12.82 19.92 -19.80
CA GLY A 88 14.07 20.13 -20.53
C GLY A 88 13.86 20.23 -22.04
N TYR A 89 14.67 21.06 -22.71
CA TYR A 89 14.47 21.40 -24.12
C TYR A 89 14.50 20.20 -25.07
N THR A 90 15.32 19.19 -24.78
CA THR A 90 15.42 17.98 -25.59
C THR A 90 14.15 17.13 -25.53
N GLU A 91 13.53 17.03 -24.35
CA GLU A 91 12.27 16.29 -24.22
C GLU A 91 11.09 17.11 -24.75
N GLN A 92 11.09 18.44 -24.58
CA GLN A 92 10.10 19.32 -25.19
C GLN A 92 10.12 19.25 -26.72
N ALA A 93 11.30 19.31 -27.34
CA ALA A 93 11.43 19.18 -28.79
C ALA A 93 10.94 17.81 -29.28
N ARG A 94 11.27 16.74 -28.55
CA ARG A 94 10.76 15.39 -28.82
C ARG A 94 9.24 15.31 -28.68
N GLU A 95 8.66 15.90 -27.64
CA GLU A 95 7.20 15.96 -27.44
C GLU A 95 6.50 16.77 -28.52
N THR A 96 7.10 17.88 -29.00
CA THR A 96 6.55 18.66 -30.11
C THR A 96 6.57 17.86 -31.41
N ILE A 97 7.64 17.09 -31.69
CA ILE A 97 7.69 16.17 -32.83
C ILE A 97 6.68 15.03 -32.67
N LEU A 98 6.49 14.49 -31.46
CA LEU A 98 5.45 13.49 -31.14
C LEU A 98 4.04 14.05 -31.38
N ARG A 99 3.78 15.30 -31.00
CA ARG A 99 2.50 15.95 -31.29
C ARG A 99 2.34 16.16 -32.79
N TYR A 100 3.34 16.68 -33.48
CA TYR A 100 3.29 16.90 -34.93
C TYR A 100 3.02 15.60 -35.70
N THR A 101 3.76 14.53 -35.39
CA THR A 101 3.57 13.19 -35.99
C THR A 101 2.18 12.62 -35.69
N ARG A 102 1.68 12.78 -34.46
CA ARG A 102 0.37 12.28 -34.03
C ARG A 102 -0.81 13.05 -34.64
N PHE A 103 -0.66 14.35 -34.90
CA PHE A 103 -1.73 15.18 -35.45
C PHE A 103 -1.73 15.25 -36.98
N ASN A 104 -0.58 15.20 -37.64
CA ASN A 104 -0.47 15.33 -39.11
C ASN A 104 -0.20 14.02 -39.87
N TYR A 105 -0.05 12.88 -39.19
CA TYR A 105 0.14 11.55 -39.80
C TYR A 105 1.20 11.53 -40.93
N ASP A 106 2.36 12.15 -40.70
CA ASP A 106 3.45 12.15 -41.68
C ASP A 106 4.40 10.95 -41.43
N PRO A 107 4.41 9.92 -42.30
CA PRO A 107 5.20 8.70 -42.11
C PRO A 107 6.72 8.89 -42.32
N LEU A 108 7.16 10.07 -42.79
CA LEU A 108 8.58 10.35 -43.04
C LEU A 108 9.33 10.89 -41.81
N VAL A 109 8.61 11.37 -40.79
CA VAL A 109 9.21 11.97 -39.60
C VAL A 109 9.55 10.90 -38.57
N ARG A 110 10.84 10.54 -38.48
CA ARG A 110 11.34 9.59 -37.48
C ARG A 110 11.57 10.28 -36.13
N LEU A 111 11.01 9.70 -35.08
CA LEU A 111 11.27 10.11 -33.70
C LEU A 111 12.74 9.82 -33.36
N PRO A 112 13.54 10.81 -32.91
CA PRO A 112 14.92 10.54 -32.50
C PRO A 112 14.91 9.53 -31.35
N PRO A 113 15.73 8.47 -31.35
CA PRO A 113 15.79 7.52 -30.24
C PRO A 113 16.29 8.20 -28.96
N LYS A 114 15.75 7.82 -27.79
CA LYS A 114 16.20 8.35 -26.49
C LYS A 114 17.46 7.58 -26.08
N TYR A 115 18.62 8.18 -26.32
CA TYR A 115 19.90 7.60 -25.92
C TYR A 115 20.20 7.99 -24.48
N TYR A 116 20.32 6.99 -23.60
CA TYR A 116 20.90 7.18 -22.28
C TYR A 116 22.39 6.85 -22.43
N PRO A 117 23.29 7.85 -22.37
CA PRO A 117 24.71 7.56 -22.41
C PRO A 117 25.06 6.65 -21.22
N PRO A 118 25.88 5.60 -21.42
CA PRO A 118 26.39 4.81 -20.31
C PRO A 118 27.14 5.76 -19.37
N THR A 119 26.59 5.97 -18.18
CA THR A 119 27.18 6.84 -17.16
C THR A 119 28.18 6.04 -16.36
N ASP A 120 29.45 6.39 -16.49
CA ASP A 120 30.50 5.80 -15.68
C ASP A 120 30.49 6.41 -14.27
N VAL A 121 30.08 5.61 -13.29
CA VAL A 121 29.92 6.03 -11.88
C VAL A 121 31.27 6.36 -11.25
N GLU A 122 32.35 5.73 -11.72
CA GLU A 122 33.71 5.91 -11.21
C GLU A 122 34.53 6.93 -12.03
N GLY A 123 34.17 7.12 -13.31
CA GLY A 123 34.84 8.02 -14.23
C GLY A 123 34.33 9.47 -14.24
N GLN A 124 34.09 10.00 -15.44
CA GLN A 124 33.78 11.42 -15.68
C GLN A 124 32.44 11.87 -15.04
N ASP A 125 31.49 10.94 -14.92
CA ASP A 125 30.14 11.22 -14.41
C ASP A 125 30.01 11.06 -12.89
N ARG A 126 31.11 10.76 -12.17
CA ARG A 126 31.17 10.65 -10.71
C ARG A 126 30.46 11.81 -10.00
N HIS A 127 30.67 13.05 -10.44
CA HIS A 127 30.06 14.23 -9.83
C HIS A 127 28.51 14.25 -9.82
N LYS A 128 27.84 13.46 -10.68
CA LYS A 128 26.36 13.35 -10.73
C LYS A 128 25.80 12.46 -9.61
N PHE A 129 26.58 11.45 -9.19
CA PHE A 129 26.16 10.44 -8.22
C PHE A 129 26.63 10.78 -6.80
N PHE A 130 27.71 11.52 -6.68
CA PHE A 130 28.22 12.01 -5.40
C PHE A 130 27.72 13.43 -5.15
N ARG A 131 26.68 13.57 -4.33
CA ARG A 131 26.43 14.87 -3.68
C ARG A 131 27.51 15.03 -2.62
N ARG A 132 28.42 15.99 -2.81
CA ARG A 132 29.21 16.48 -1.68
C ARG A 132 28.20 16.91 -0.62
N PRO A 133 28.20 16.36 0.60
CA PRO A 133 27.53 17.03 1.68
C PRO A 133 28.07 18.47 1.69
N ILE A 134 27.18 19.45 1.84
CA ILE A 134 27.60 20.81 2.12
C ILE A 134 28.24 20.72 3.50
N ILE A 135 29.53 20.40 3.54
CA ILE A 135 30.34 20.45 4.75
C ILE A 135 30.41 21.94 5.04
N PRO A 136 29.72 22.45 6.08
CA PRO A 136 29.61 23.88 6.32
C PRO A 136 30.98 24.56 6.55
N PHE A 137 32.02 23.75 6.74
CA PHE A 137 33.33 24.15 7.25
C PHE A 137 34.51 23.71 6.37
N LEU A 138 34.30 23.23 5.14
CA LEU A 138 35.43 23.07 4.21
C LEU A 138 35.87 24.48 3.79
N PRO A 139 37.12 24.91 4.10
CA PRO A 139 37.62 26.19 3.62
C PRO A 139 37.78 26.10 2.09
N GLN A 140 36.72 26.43 1.36
CA GLN A 140 36.85 26.81 -0.03
C GLN A 140 37.60 28.13 0.01
N MET A 141 38.90 28.13 -0.32
CA MET A 141 39.59 29.39 -0.60
C MET A 141 38.74 30.12 -1.64
N PRO A 142 38.21 31.30 -1.31
CA PRO A 142 37.31 31.97 -2.22
C PRO A 142 38.06 32.31 -3.51
N PRO A 143 37.46 32.12 -4.70
CA PRO A 143 38.12 32.38 -5.98
C PRO A 143 38.60 33.83 -6.13
N THR A 144 38.12 34.75 -5.28
CA THR A 144 38.63 36.11 -5.13
C THR A 144 40.10 36.17 -4.68
N VAL A 145 40.61 35.19 -3.93
CA VAL A 145 42.03 35.13 -3.50
C VAL A 145 42.92 34.62 -4.64
N VAL A 146 42.38 33.78 -5.54
CA VAL A 146 43.10 33.24 -6.71
C VAL A 146 43.10 34.23 -7.88
N LEU A 147 42.10 35.12 -7.97
CA LEU A 147 41.91 36.07 -9.08
C LEU A 147 42.12 37.53 -8.69
N ALA A 148 42.59 37.85 -7.48
CA ALA A 148 42.84 39.24 -7.10
C ALA A 148 44.03 39.81 -7.90
N PRO A 149 43.84 40.87 -8.70
CA PRO A 149 44.96 41.67 -9.16
C PRO A 149 45.62 42.33 -7.94
N GLN A 150 46.96 42.39 -7.91
CA GLN A 150 47.71 43.11 -6.89
C GLN A 150 47.31 44.60 -6.92
N GLN A 151 46.34 44.97 -6.09
CA GLN A 151 46.03 46.37 -5.83
C GLN A 151 46.78 46.84 -4.59
N MET A 152 47.45 47.98 -4.77
CA MET A 152 48.30 48.63 -3.80
C MET A 152 47.51 49.03 -2.55
N ILE A 153 48.05 48.63 -1.41
CA ILE A 153 47.54 48.92 -0.07
C ILE A 153 47.57 50.43 0.14
N THR A 154 46.42 51.06 0.40
CA THR A 154 46.36 52.41 0.98
C THR A 154 46.11 52.33 2.47
N SER A 155 46.75 53.24 3.20
CA SER A 155 46.97 53.25 4.64
C SER A 155 45.73 53.62 5.47
N LYS A 156 44.58 52.98 5.23
CA LYS A 156 43.38 53.15 6.05
C LYS A 156 42.88 51.89 6.77
N ASP A 157 43.38 50.70 6.41
CA ASP A 157 42.96 49.42 7.02
C ASP A 157 43.81 48.98 8.22
N LYS A 158 44.66 49.86 8.77
CA LYS A 158 45.58 49.52 9.88
C LYS A 158 45.02 49.79 11.29
N LEU A 159 43.76 50.21 11.41
CA LEU A 159 43.17 50.67 12.68
C LEU A 159 42.05 49.78 13.26
N GLU A 160 41.68 48.67 12.60
CA GLU A 160 40.73 47.68 13.15
C GLU A 160 41.39 46.32 13.50
N LEU A 161 42.70 46.32 13.77
CA LEU A 161 43.42 45.13 14.23
C LEU A 161 43.86 45.25 15.69
N SER A 162 42.92 45.48 16.60
CA SER A 162 43.14 45.20 18.02
C SER A 162 41.81 45.09 18.76
N LEU A 163 41.34 43.86 18.94
CA LEU A 163 40.61 43.34 20.12
C LEU A 163 39.99 41.99 19.73
N ALA A 164 40.83 40.94 19.69
CA ALA A 164 40.32 39.57 19.63
C ALA A 164 39.62 39.25 20.97
N PRO A 165 38.36 38.79 20.98
CA PRO A 165 37.69 38.44 22.23
C PRO A 165 38.40 37.25 22.92
N PRO A 166 38.38 37.20 24.27
CA PRO A 166 39.02 36.15 25.05
C PRO A 166 38.50 34.75 24.67
N ALA A 167 39.33 33.72 24.85
CA ALA A 167 39.06 32.35 24.43
C ALA A 167 37.86 31.71 25.13
N THR A 168 37.52 32.17 26.33
CA THR A 168 36.39 31.69 27.14
C THR A 168 35.61 32.88 27.71
N LYS A 169 34.28 32.81 27.67
CA LYS A 169 33.37 33.76 28.29
C LYS A 169 32.42 32.99 29.20
N SER A 170 32.48 33.24 30.50
CA SER A 170 31.51 32.69 31.45
C SER A 170 30.19 33.44 31.32
N VAL A 171 29.09 32.71 31.18
CA VAL A 171 27.73 33.24 31.17
C VAL A 171 26.99 32.59 32.33
N TYR A 172 26.51 33.39 33.28
CA TYR A 172 25.66 32.91 34.37
C TYR A 172 24.21 33.03 33.94
N ILE A 173 23.42 31.98 34.17
CA ILE A 173 21.97 31.95 33.92
C ILE A 173 21.30 31.66 35.26
N GLN A 174 20.37 32.51 35.67
CA GLN A 174 19.53 32.32 36.84
C GLN A 174 18.14 31.93 36.33
N THR A 175 17.65 30.75 36.69
CA THR A 175 16.29 30.31 36.34
C THR A 175 15.31 30.83 37.39
N ASP A 176 14.25 31.53 36.96
CA ASP A 176 13.22 32.11 37.83
C ASP A 176 12.17 31.08 38.30
N TYR A 177 12.22 29.84 37.80
CA TYR A 177 11.25 28.78 38.09
C TYR A 177 11.90 27.52 38.66
N ARG A 178 11.17 26.81 39.52
CA ARG A 178 11.60 25.55 40.14
C ARG A 178 11.58 24.43 39.11
N ASP A 179 12.71 23.74 38.93
CA ASP A 179 12.97 22.69 37.91
C ASP A 179 12.01 21.48 37.92
N SER A 180 11.08 21.38 38.87
CA SER A 180 10.18 20.24 39.02
C SER A 180 9.00 20.21 38.04
N GLU A 181 8.74 21.28 37.28
CA GLU A 181 7.49 21.45 36.51
C GLU A 181 7.66 21.55 34.99
N THR A 182 8.88 21.42 34.45
CA THR A 182 9.10 21.43 32.98
C THR A 182 10.09 20.34 32.56
N GLN A 183 9.60 19.10 32.44
CA GLN A 183 10.40 18.01 31.88
C GLN A 183 10.40 18.10 30.34
N THR A 184 11.34 18.88 29.80
CA THR A 184 11.66 18.95 28.36
C THR A 184 13.16 18.74 28.13
N ASP A 185 13.56 18.56 26.88
CA ASP A 185 14.95 18.26 26.48
C ASP A 185 15.96 19.19 27.16
N PRO A 186 17.11 18.67 27.66
CA PRO A 186 18.15 19.50 28.26
C PRO A 186 18.57 20.66 27.34
N TYR A 187 18.54 21.88 27.87
CA TYR A 187 18.88 23.09 27.12
C TYR A 187 20.31 23.02 26.56
N SER A 188 20.46 23.22 25.25
CA SER A 188 21.75 23.34 24.56
C SER A 188 21.98 24.80 24.12
N PRO A 189 23.06 25.46 24.58
CA PRO A 189 23.31 26.87 24.26
C PRO A 189 23.83 27.04 22.82
N GLU A 190 23.53 28.20 22.22
CA GLU A 190 24.13 28.61 20.94
C GLU A 190 25.65 28.83 21.09
N PHE A 191 26.43 28.39 20.10
CA PHE A 191 27.89 28.50 20.09
C PHE A 191 28.40 29.21 18.82
N VAL A 192 29.54 29.89 18.93
CA VAL A 192 30.24 30.51 17.79
C VAL A 192 31.60 29.84 17.62
N ILE A 193 31.83 29.25 16.45
CA ILE A 193 33.09 28.56 16.14
C ILE A 193 34.10 29.56 15.58
N ARG A 194 35.36 29.49 16.04
CA ARG A 194 36.46 30.27 15.43
C ARG A 194 36.82 29.68 14.06
N PRO A 195 37.05 30.50 13.02
CA PRO A 195 37.52 30.01 11.72
C PRO A 195 38.82 29.20 11.89
N GLY A 196 38.79 27.91 11.56
CA GLY A 196 39.92 26.98 11.70
C GLY A 196 39.89 26.03 12.90
N SER A 197 38.98 26.22 13.88
CA SER A 197 38.79 25.26 14.99
C SER A 197 37.61 24.32 14.69
N GLN A 198 37.82 23.01 14.73
CA GLN A 198 36.75 22.00 14.56
C GLN A 198 36.64 21.14 15.83
N PRO A 199 35.82 21.55 16.83
CA PRO A 199 35.68 20.79 18.08
C PRO A 199 34.91 19.47 17.86
N GLU A 200 35.33 18.41 18.57
CA GLU A 200 34.77 17.06 18.41
C GLU A 200 33.28 16.97 18.79
N LEU A 201 32.86 17.78 19.78
CA LEU A 201 31.48 17.83 20.26
C LEU A 201 30.47 18.25 19.18
N LEU A 202 30.88 19.04 18.20
CA LEU A 202 29.96 19.51 17.16
C LEU A 202 29.66 18.46 16.09
N THR A 203 30.46 17.40 15.99
CA THR A 203 30.14 16.27 15.10
C THR A 203 29.07 15.35 15.67
N ILE A 204 28.79 15.43 16.97
CA ILE A 204 27.78 14.63 17.67
C ILE A 204 26.54 15.43 18.05
N ALA A 205 26.39 16.65 17.54
CA ALA A 205 25.26 17.53 17.82
C ALA A 205 23.89 16.96 17.37
N SER A 206 23.87 15.86 16.62
CA SER A 206 22.65 15.13 16.27
C SER A 206 22.11 14.23 17.37
N LEU A 207 22.91 13.92 18.40
CA LEU A 207 22.50 13.12 19.55
C LEU A 207 21.81 14.02 20.59
N CYS A 208 20.55 13.74 20.89
CA CYS A 208 19.77 14.46 21.91
C CYS A 208 19.27 13.48 22.98
N TYR A 209 18.82 13.99 24.14
CA TYR A 209 18.22 13.15 25.18
C TYR A 209 17.00 12.40 24.62
N GLY A 210 16.93 11.07 24.83
CA GLY A 210 15.89 10.22 24.22
C GLY A 210 16.11 9.92 22.72
N ARG A 211 17.11 10.52 22.07
CA ARG A 211 17.59 10.23 20.70
C ARG A 211 19.10 9.97 20.70
N GLY A 212 19.50 8.84 21.30
CA GLY A 212 20.90 8.37 21.36
C GLY A 212 21.68 8.75 22.62
N LEU A 213 21.04 9.42 23.59
CA LEU A 213 21.57 9.62 24.94
C LEU A 213 20.59 9.05 25.99
N PRO A 214 21.04 8.25 26.98
CA PRO A 214 22.44 7.91 27.30
C PRO A 214 23.10 7.05 26.21
N ALA A 215 24.38 7.32 25.93
CA ALA A 215 25.10 6.70 24.83
C ALA A 215 25.18 5.18 25.04
N GLY A 216 24.68 4.42 24.07
CA GLY A 216 24.87 2.98 23.97
C GLY A 216 26.17 2.63 23.24
N LEU A 217 26.36 1.34 23.00
CA LEU A 217 27.55 0.83 22.30
C LEU A 217 27.67 1.36 20.86
N ALA A 218 26.54 1.52 20.17
CA ALA A 218 26.50 2.01 18.79
C ALA A 218 26.96 3.48 18.70
N GLU A 219 26.53 4.34 19.62
CA GLU A 219 26.94 5.74 19.64
C GLU A 219 28.44 5.89 19.97
N VAL A 220 28.95 5.07 20.88
CA VAL A 220 30.40 5.03 21.18
C VAL A 220 31.20 4.60 19.96
N GLU A 221 30.74 3.58 19.22
CA GLU A 221 31.40 3.11 18.00
C GLU A 221 31.43 4.20 16.91
N ILE A 222 30.35 4.96 16.74
CA ILE A 222 30.29 6.10 15.81
C ILE A 222 31.32 7.17 16.20
N ILE A 223 31.46 7.46 17.50
CA ILE A 223 32.44 8.44 18.01
C ILE A 223 33.87 7.96 17.76
N GLU A 224 34.18 6.70 18.06
CA GLU A 224 35.50 6.12 17.83
C GLU A 224 35.85 6.12 16.33
N ARG A 225 34.89 5.80 15.47
CA ARG A 225 35.06 5.90 14.01
C ARG A 225 35.34 7.32 13.57
N ALA A 226 34.60 8.31 14.09
CA ALA A 226 34.83 9.70 13.75
C ALA A 226 36.23 10.18 14.16
N ARG A 227 36.72 9.73 15.33
CA ARG A 227 38.10 10.00 15.78
C ARG A 227 39.14 9.32 14.88
N ALA A 228 38.95 8.05 14.54
CA ALA A 228 39.83 7.33 13.63
C ALA A 228 39.90 8.01 12.26
N LYS A 229 38.76 8.48 11.74
CA LYS A 229 38.68 9.24 10.50
C LYS A 229 39.48 10.54 10.57
N ARG A 230 39.40 11.30 11.67
CA ARG A 230 40.21 12.52 11.85
C ARG A 230 41.71 12.24 11.89
N VAL A 231 42.12 11.20 12.61
CA VAL A 231 43.54 10.80 12.66
C VAL A 231 44.02 10.43 11.26
N TRP A 232 43.20 9.71 10.50
CA TRP A 232 43.50 9.38 9.10
C TRP A 232 43.49 10.62 8.18
N GLU A 233 42.54 11.54 8.31
CA GLU A 233 42.53 12.80 7.54
C GLU A 233 43.79 13.63 7.78
N ALA A 234 44.33 13.59 9.01
CA ALA A 234 45.59 14.25 9.37
C ALA A 234 46.84 13.59 8.73
N THR A 235 46.77 12.31 8.33
CA THR A 235 47.88 11.64 7.62
C THR A 235 47.87 11.88 6.11
N LEU A 236 46.82 12.52 5.57
CA LEU A 236 46.72 12.80 4.13
C LEU A 236 47.76 13.85 3.67
N PRO A 237 48.46 13.61 2.53
CA PRO A 237 49.34 14.60 1.92
C PRO A 237 48.66 15.94 1.65
N PRO A 238 49.33 17.09 1.85
CA PRO A 238 48.77 18.41 1.58
C PRO A 238 48.42 18.59 0.09
N LEU A 239 47.38 19.38 -0.21
CA LEU A 239 46.86 19.59 -1.57
C LEU A 239 47.83 20.33 -2.51
N ASN A 240 48.89 20.96 -1.98
CA ASN A 240 49.79 21.81 -2.76
C ASN A 240 50.86 21.04 -3.56
N ASP A 241 51.08 19.76 -3.29
CA ASP A 241 52.15 18.97 -3.91
C ASP A 241 51.60 18.05 -5.02
N MET A 242 51.80 18.44 -6.28
CA MET A 242 51.26 17.76 -7.47
C MET A 242 51.75 16.31 -7.62
N THR A 243 52.90 15.98 -7.02
CA THR A 243 53.50 14.64 -7.09
C THR A 243 52.81 13.62 -6.18
N GLN A 244 52.11 14.08 -5.13
CA GLN A 244 51.50 13.21 -4.11
C GLN A 244 49.98 13.08 -4.26
N ILE A 245 49.39 13.69 -5.28
CA ILE A 245 47.95 13.67 -5.54
C ILE A 245 47.45 12.23 -5.78
N GLU A 246 48.22 11.39 -6.47
CA GLU A 246 47.81 10.01 -6.74
C GLU A 246 47.80 9.15 -5.49
N LYS A 247 48.77 9.35 -4.58
CA LYS A 247 48.82 8.70 -3.28
C LYS A 247 47.63 9.13 -2.41
N ARG A 248 47.29 10.43 -2.42
CA ARG A 248 46.10 10.95 -1.74
C ARG A 248 44.82 10.36 -2.32
N ARG A 249 44.71 10.25 -3.64
CA ARG A 249 43.55 9.65 -4.34
C ARG A 249 43.36 8.18 -3.92
N ARG A 250 44.42 7.37 -3.94
CA ARG A 250 44.37 5.97 -3.51
C ARG A 250 43.96 5.82 -2.06
N MET A 251 44.56 6.59 -1.15
CA MET A 251 44.17 6.53 0.27
C MET A 251 42.70 6.92 0.46
N MET A 252 42.21 7.94 -0.25
CA MET A 252 40.79 8.32 -0.20
C MET A 252 39.86 7.21 -0.74
N GLU A 253 40.22 6.56 -1.84
CA GLU A 253 39.46 5.44 -2.42
C GLU A 253 39.41 4.25 -1.45
N GLU A 254 40.54 3.88 -0.85
CA GLU A 254 40.62 2.81 0.15
C GLU A 254 39.73 3.11 1.37
N GLN A 255 39.78 4.35 1.87
CA GLN A 255 38.94 4.77 3.00
C GLN A 255 37.45 4.78 2.63
N GLU A 256 37.10 5.22 1.42
CA GLU A 256 35.73 5.14 0.90
C GLU A 256 35.26 3.68 0.86
N CYS A 257 36.04 2.76 0.28
CA CYS A 257 35.73 1.33 0.25
C CYS A 257 35.53 0.73 1.65
N LEU A 258 36.33 1.12 2.62
CA LEU A 258 36.17 0.69 4.01
C LEU A 258 34.86 1.20 4.62
N GLU A 259 34.52 2.48 4.42
CA GLU A 259 33.23 3.04 4.87
C GLU A 259 32.03 2.35 4.21
N TRP A 260 32.14 2.02 2.92
CA TRP A 260 31.12 1.24 2.20
C TRP A 260 30.96 -0.16 2.77
N SER A 261 32.06 -0.88 3.01
CA SER A 261 32.02 -2.22 3.58
C SER A 261 31.39 -2.24 4.98
N TYR A 262 31.58 -1.19 5.77
CA TYR A 262 30.94 -1.06 7.08
C TYR A 262 29.42 -0.86 6.92
N ARG A 263 29.02 0.06 6.03
CA ARG A 263 27.60 0.33 5.76
C ARG A 263 26.88 -0.90 5.21
N GLU A 264 27.57 -1.69 4.38
CA GLU A 264 27.03 -2.94 3.84
C GLU A 264 26.76 -3.96 4.95
N LYS A 265 27.70 -4.14 5.89
CA LYS A 265 27.50 -5.00 7.07
C LYS A 265 26.37 -4.53 7.97
N GLU A 266 26.22 -3.22 8.17
CA GLU A 266 25.09 -2.66 8.94
C GLU A 266 23.75 -2.96 8.26
N ILE A 267 23.69 -2.81 6.93
CA ILE A 267 22.50 -3.14 6.15
C ILE A 267 22.19 -4.64 6.21
N GLU A 268 23.21 -5.49 6.11
CA GLU A 268 23.08 -6.95 6.21
C GLU A 268 22.50 -7.35 7.57
N ALA A 269 23.04 -6.83 8.68
CA ALA A 269 22.53 -7.11 10.02
C ALA A 269 21.03 -6.72 10.18
N ILE A 270 20.64 -5.55 9.67
CA ILE A 270 19.23 -5.11 9.67
C ILE A 270 18.36 -6.03 8.81
N GLN A 271 18.87 -6.50 7.67
CA GLN A 271 18.14 -7.43 6.80
C GLN A 271 17.96 -8.79 7.47
N ASP A 272 18.96 -9.28 8.20
CA ASP A 272 18.90 -10.53 8.94
C ASP A 272 17.88 -10.49 10.08
N GLU A 273 17.87 -9.41 10.88
CA GLU A 273 16.86 -9.22 11.93
C GLU A 273 15.43 -9.21 11.36
N ARG A 274 15.23 -8.50 10.24
CA ARG A 274 13.94 -8.47 9.53
C ARG A 274 13.57 -9.86 9.01
N MET A 275 14.54 -10.61 8.51
CA MET A 275 14.33 -11.97 8.02
C MET A 275 13.94 -12.92 9.16
N GLU A 276 14.56 -12.79 10.33
CA GLU A 276 14.23 -13.61 11.50
C GLU A 276 12.81 -13.33 12.00
N LEU A 277 12.42 -12.05 12.09
CA LEU A 277 11.05 -11.67 12.42
C LEU A 277 10.06 -12.25 11.41
N LEU A 278 10.38 -12.17 10.13
CA LEU A 278 9.55 -12.74 9.06
C LEU A 278 9.40 -14.26 9.19
N LYS A 279 10.48 -14.99 9.52
CA LYS A 279 10.44 -16.43 9.80
C LYS A 279 9.52 -16.75 10.99
N LYS A 280 9.59 -15.97 12.07
CA LYS A 280 8.69 -16.14 13.24
C LYS A 280 7.22 -15.92 12.87
N LEU A 281 6.93 -14.89 12.09
CA LEU A 281 5.56 -14.63 11.60
C LEU A 281 5.05 -15.74 10.68
N LEU A 282 5.91 -16.30 9.81
CA LEU A 282 5.53 -17.44 8.97
C LEU A 282 5.24 -18.69 9.80
N ALA A 283 6.05 -18.98 10.83
CA ALA A 283 5.81 -20.10 11.74
C ALA A 283 4.50 -19.94 12.52
N GLN A 284 4.21 -18.74 13.02
CA GLN A 284 2.94 -18.44 13.69
C GLN A 284 1.76 -18.65 12.76
N ARG A 285 1.84 -18.13 11.53
CA ARG A 285 0.81 -18.33 10.51
C ARG A 285 0.53 -19.82 10.26
N GLU A 286 1.58 -20.64 10.16
CA GLU A 286 1.42 -22.08 9.93
C GLU A 286 0.72 -22.78 11.10
N VAL A 287 1.07 -22.42 12.33
CA VAL A 287 0.38 -22.93 13.54
C VAL A 287 -1.09 -22.50 13.54
N ASP A 288 -1.39 -21.25 13.22
CA ASP A 288 -2.77 -20.76 13.15
C ASP A 288 -3.57 -21.51 12.08
N TYR A 289 -2.98 -21.80 10.91
CA TYR A 289 -3.60 -22.62 9.87
C TYR A 289 -3.87 -24.06 10.35
N GLN A 290 -2.93 -24.67 11.06
CA GLN A 290 -3.10 -26.01 11.61
C GLN A 290 -4.24 -26.04 12.64
N THR A 291 -4.27 -25.09 13.58
CA THR A 291 -5.36 -25.03 14.58
C THR A 291 -6.73 -24.77 13.94
N LEU A 292 -6.81 -24.00 12.86
CA LEU A 292 -8.06 -23.80 12.11
C LEU A 292 -8.49 -25.07 11.39
N ASN A 293 -7.54 -25.83 10.81
CA ASN A 293 -7.83 -27.11 10.19
C ASN A 293 -8.29 -28.15 11.21
N ASP A 294 -7.67 -28.21 12.38
CA ASP A 294 -8.06 -29.10 13.47
C ASP A 294 -9.48 -28.80 13.96
N LYS A 295 -9.82 -27.52 14.16
CA LYS A 295 -11.18 -27.09 14.51
C LYS A 295 -12.20 -27.41 13.41
N ARG A 296 -11.82 -27.32 12.14
CA ARG A 296 -12.68 -27.72 11.01
C ARG A 296 -12.91 -29.22 10.99
N LEU A 297 -11.87 -30.02 11.23
CA LEU A 297 -11.96 -31.47 11.33
C LEU A 297 -12.85 -31.88 12.50
N GLU A 298 -12.70 -31.22 13.66
CA GLU A 298 -13.55 -31.43 14.83
C GLU A 298 -15.01 -31.10 14.53
N TYR A 299 -15.27 -29.94 13.90
CA TYR A 299 -16.62 -29.54 13.51
C TYR A 299 -17.28 -30.52 12.52
N LEU A 300 -16.54 -30.96 11.50
CA LEU A 300 -17.01 -31.99 10.55
C LEU A 300 -17.30 -33.31 11.27
N CYS A 301 -16.45 -33.72 12.20
CA CYS A 301 -16.66 -34.92 13.01
C CYS A 301 -17.93 -34.83 13.87
N THR A 302 -18.27 -33.64 14.38
CA THR A 302 -19.52 -33.42 15.15
C THR A 302 -20.78 -33.39 14.28
N LEU A 303 -20.69 -32.94 13.03
CA LEU A 303 -21.84 -32.85 12.10
C LEU A 303 -22.25 -34.19 11.49
N ASP A 304 -21.27 -35.04 11.15
CA ASP A 304 -21.52 -36.29 10.44
C ASP A 304 -22.01 -37.43 11.35
N GLY A 305 -22.11 -37.21 12.67
CA GLY A 305 -22.64 -38.20 13.64
C GLY A 305 -21.96 -39.57 13.60
N THR A 306 -20.81 -39.67 12.93
CA THR A 306 -20.05 -40.91 12.69
C THR A 306 -18.62 -40.73 13.19
N CYS A 307 -18.50 -40.30 14.44
CA CYS A 307 -17.49 -40.94 15.27
C CYS A 307 -17.96 -42.38 15.50
N VAL A 308 -17.13 -43.36 15.15
CA VAL A 308 -17.34 -44.73 15.61
C VAL A 308 -17.38 -44.66 17.13
N ASN A 309 -18.56 -44.87 17.72
CA ASN A 309 -18.72 -44.89 19.17
C ASN A 309 -17.74 -45.95 19.74
N PRO A 310 -16.88 -45.61 20.70
CA PRO A 310 -15.90 -46.56 21.28
C PRO A 310 -16.58 -47.79 21.91
N THR A 311 -17.89 -47.69 22.20
CA THR A 311 -18.73 -48.81 22.64
C THR A 311 -18.97 -49.85 21.54
N THR A 312 -19.05 -49.47 20.26
CA THR A 312 -19.28 -50.40 19.14
C THR A 312 -18.04 -51.26 18.83
N LEU A 313 -16.83 -50.73 19.02
CA LEU A 313 -15.59 -51.51 18.95
C LEU A 313 -15.48 -52.50 20.11
N SER A 314 -15.83 -52.08 21.33
CA SER A 314 -15.86 -52.99 22.49
C SER A 314 -16.91 -54.11 22.37
N PHE A 315 -18.03 -53.86 21.67
CA PHE A 315 -19.08 -54.85 21.44
C PHE A 315 -18.67 -55.91 20.40
N ILE A 316 -17.88 -55.51 19.39
CA ILE A 316 -17.31 -56.41 18.39
C ILE A 316 -16.19 -57.25 19.02
N GLU A 317 -15.32 -56.66 19.85
CA GLU A 317 -14.28 -57.39 20.59
C GLU A 317 -14.86 -58.44 21.55
N ASN A 318 -15.90 -58.07 22.31
CA ASN A 318 -16.57 -58.99 23.24
C ASN A 318 -17.37 -60.10 22.51
N SER A 319 -17.85 -59.84 21.30
CA SER A 319 -18.51 -60.86 20.47
C SER A 319 -17.50 -61.86 19.90
N LEU A 320 -16.28 -61.40 19.54
CA LEU A 320 -15.22 -62.27 19.02
C LEU A 320 -14.58 -63.15 20.10
N THR A 321 -14.49 -62.68 21.35
CA THR A 321 -14.00 -63.48 22.48
C THR A 321 -15.00 -64.58 22.88
N ASN A 322 -16.31 -64.29 22.87
CA ASN A 322 -17.36 -65.28 23.14
C ASN A 322 -17.42 -66.40 22.08
N ILE A 323 -17.22 -66.07 20.80
CA ILE A 323 -17.14 -67.06 19.71
C ILE A 323 -15.88 -67.95 19.86
N SER A 324 -14.76 -67.37 20.30
CA SER A 324 -13.52 -68.12 20.58
C SER A 324 -13.69 -69.10 21.74
N ASP A 325 -14.45 -68.75 22.78
CA ASP A 325 -14.67 -69.62 23.95
C ASP A 325 -15.70 -70.74 23.68
N GLN A 326 -16.70 -70.51 22.81
CA GLN A 326 -17.61 -71.56 22.33
C GLN A 326 -16.90 -72.62 21.49
N LEU A 327 -15.90 -72.24 20.69
CA LEU A 327 -15.09 -73.17 19.90
C LEU A 327 -14.12 -74.00 20.75
N LYS A 328 -13.64 -73.46 21.89
CA LYS A 328 -12.88 -74.25 22.87
C LYS A 328 -13.76 -75.22 23.65
N GLY A 329 -15.00 -74.83 23.96
CA GLY A 329 -15.99 -75.67 24.65
C GLY A 329 -16.52 -76.85 23.82
N SER A 330 -16.59 -76.72 22.49
CA SER A 330 -17.11 -77.79 21.62
C SER A 330 -16.10 -78.91 21.30
N SER A 331 -14.87 -78.83 21.81
CA SER A 331 -13.89 -79.94 21.73
C SER A 331 -13.98 -80.96 22.89
N ASN A 332 -14.88 -80.74 23.85
CA ASN A 332 -15.19 -81.69 24.92
C ASN A 332 -16.63 -82.21 24.74
N GLY A 333 -16.79 -83.30 23.98
CA GLY A 333 -18.07 -84.01 23.96
C GLY A 333 -18.32 -84.94 22.78
N VAL A 334 -17.53 -86.01 22.62
CA VAL A 334 -18.08 -87.34 22.25
C VAL A 334 -17.26 -88.41 22.98
N ASN A 335 -17.98 -89.17 23.81
CA ASN A 335 -17.52 -90.31 24.60
C ASN A 335 -17.15 -91.50 23.71
N GLY A 336 -16.13 -92.27 24.09
CA GLY A 336 -15.81 -93.52 23.40
C GLY A 336 -14.71 -94.37 24.03
N ALA A 337 -15.02 -94.96 25.19
CA ALA A 337 -14.43 -96.18 25.77
C ALA A 337 -13.02 -96.11 26.39
N THR A 338 -13.06 -96.12 27.72
CA THR A 338 -12.05 -96.67 28.63
C THR A 338 -11.88 -98.17 28.43
N SER A 339 -10.66 -98.62 28.16
CA SER A 339 -9.97 -99.66 28.94
C SER A 339 -8.54 -99.77 28.41
N GLU A 340 -7.58 -99.97 29.29
CA GLU A 340 -6.18 -100.29 28.94
C GLU A 340 -5.31 -99.13 28.45
N GLY A 341 -5.74 -97.91 28.78
CA GLY A 341 -4.91 -96.72 28.90
C GLY A 341 -3.93 -96.75 30.07
N LEU A 342 -3.23 -97.88 30.30
CA LEU A 342 -2.19 -97.95 31.34
C LEU A 342 -0.93 -98.70 30.90
N THR A 343 -1.02 -99.59 29.92
CA THR A 343 0.13 -100.38 29.45
C THR A 343 0.67 -99.92 28.09
N GLY A 344 -0.18 -99.33 27.24
CA GLY A 344 0.27 -98.60 26.05
C GLY A 344 0.94 -97.26 26.38
N LEU A 345 0.61 -96.65 27.53
CA LEU A 345 1.24 -95.41 28.01
C LEU A 345 2.72 -95.62 28.41
N LEU A 346 3.14 -96.83 28.76
CA LEU A 346 4.55 -97.12 29.05
C LEU A 346 5.39 -97.36 27.77
N GLN A 347 4.82 -97.94 26.72
CA GLN A 347 5.53 -98.10 25.44
C GLN A 347 5.49 -96.84 24.56
N LEU A 348 4.42 -96.04 24.64
CA LEU A 348 4.33 -94.77 23.93
C LEU A 348 5.13 -93.64 24.60
N ALA A 349 5.37 -93.70 25.92
CA ALA A 349 6.22 -92.75 26.65
C ALA A 349 7.70 -92.87 26.25
N LEU A 350 8.21 -94.08 26.04
CA LEU A 350 9.59 -94.31 25.57
C LEU A 350 9.80 -93.82 24.13
N VAL A 351 8.78 -93.98 23.27
CA VAL A 351 8.81 -93.49 21.88
C VAL A 351 8.54 -91.97 21.80
N LYS A 352 7.77 -91.39 22.73
CA LYS A 352 7.54 -89.94 22.84
C LYS A 352 8.79 -89.17 23.24
N GLU A 353 9.57 -89.65 24.21
CA GLU A 353 10.82 -88.98 24.63
C GLU A 353 11.86 -88.97 23.50
N LEU A 354 12.02 -90.09 22.77
CA LEU A 354 12.96 -90.17 21.64
C LEU A 354 12.49 -89.43 20.37
N ALA A 355 11.17 -89.28 20.17
CA ALA A 355 10.63 -88.45 19.07
C ALA A 355 10.62 -86.94 19.40
N LYS A 356 10.65 -86.57 20.69
CA LYS A 356 10.81 -85.18 21.16
C LYS A 356 12.21 -84.66 20.88
N ASP A 357 13.25 -85.44 21.13
CA ASP A 357 14.64 -84.96 20.97
C ASP A 357 15.07 -84.70 19.51
N TYR A 358 14.42 -85.32 18.52
CA TYR A 358 14.77 -85.14 17.10
C TYR A 358 13.80 -84.26 16.29
N LYS A 359 12.65 -83.88 16.86
CA LYS A 359 11.68 -82.98 16.22
C LYS A 359 11.41 -81.69 17.01
N ASP A 360 11.72 -81.67 18.31
CA ASP A 360 11.61 -80.52 19.22
C ASP A 360 12.97 -79.89 19.61
N LYS A 361 13.96 -79.93 18.72
CA LYS A 361 14.78 -78.72 18.46
C LYS A 361 14.08 -77.80 17.44
N SER A 362 12.74 -77.79 17.47
CA SER A 362 11.82 -76.64 17.64
C SER A 362 12.49 -75.28 17.50
N CYS A 363 12.21 -74.38 16.55
CA CYS A 363 11.02 -74.13 15.73
C CYS A 363 9.73 -73.89 16.51
N ASP A 364 9.71 -72.80 17.26
CA ASP A 364 8.51 -72.24 17.89
C ASP A 364 7.36 -72.10 16.87
N LYS A 365 6.25 -72.75 17.20
CA LYS A 365 4.99 -72.68 16.45
C LYS A 365 4.41 -71.25 16.46
N GLU A 366 4.75 -70.47 17.49
CA GLU A 366 4.45 -69.04 17.59
C GLU A 366 5.34 -68.19 16.67
N GLU A 367 6.64 -68.48 16.59
CA GLU A 367 7.57 -67.76 15.73
C GLU A 367 7.25 -67.98 14.24
N ARG A 368 6.82 -69.19 13.82
CA ARG A 368 6.27 -69.40 12.46
C ARG A 368 4.94 -68.71 12.19
N ARG A 369 4.08 -68.53 13.20
CA ARG A 369 2.81 -67.80 13.05
C ARG A 369 3.05 -66.31 12.96
N LEU A 370 3.95 -65.79 13.78
CA LEU A 370 4.42 -64.41 13.73
C LEU A 370 5.12 -64.13 12.40
N LEU A 371 6.03 -65.00 11.95
CA LEU A 371 6.68 -64.86 10.64
C LEU A 371 5.66 -64.90 9.49
N LYS A 372 4.65 -65.76 9.52
CA LYS A 372 3.59 -65.76 8.50
C LYS A 372 2.71 -64.50 8.55
N SER A 373 2.38 -64.02 9.74
CA SER A 373 1.61 -62.77 9.94
C SER A 373 2.41 -61.55 9.47
N ILE A 374 3.69 -61.48 9.80
CA ILE A 374 4.63 -60.45 9.37
C ILE A 374 4.78 -60.50 7.85
N ASN A 375 4.93 -61.69 7.25
CA ASN A 375 5.05 -61.83 5.80
C ASN A 375 3.76 -61.38 5.08
N ALA A 376 2.58 -61.72 5.63
CA ALA A 376 1.31 -61.25 5.10
C ALA A 376 1.16 -59.72 5.22
N SER A 377 1.56 -59.14 6.35
CA SER A 377 1.56 -57.69 6.58
C SER A 377 2.51 -56.95 5.63
N ILE A 378 3.72 -57.48 5.42
CA ILE A 378 4.69 -56.95 4.47
C ILE A 378 4.13 -57.03 3.05
N THR A 379 3.52 -58.16 2.67
CA THR A 379 2.95 -58.34 1.32
C THR A 379 1.80 -57.34 1.06
N ASN A 380 0.92 -57.12 2.03
CA ASN A 380 -0.16 -56.13 1.92
C ASN A 380 0.39 -54.71 1.81
N LYS A 381 1.44 -54.37 2.57
CA LYS A 381 2.11 -53.06 2.48
C LYS A 381 2.80 -52.87 1.13
N ILE A 382 3.46 -53.90 0.60
CA ILE A 382 4.07 -53.86 -0.74
C ILE A 382 2.99 -53.63 -1.79
N GLN A 383 1.86 -54.34 -1.73
CA GLN A 383 0.77 -54.18 -2.68
C GLN A 383 0.12 -52.79 -2.60
N SER A 384 0.00 -52.22 -1.39
CA SER A 384 -0.45 -50.85 -1.17
C SER A 384 0.55 -49.80 -1.70
N LEU A 385 1.85 -50.01 -1.52
CA LEU A 385 2.87 -49.12 -2.07
C LEU A 385 2.89 -49.21 -3.60
N GLN A 386 2.68 -50.41 -4.14
CA GLN A 386 2.67 -50.64 -5.59
C GLN A 386 1.45 -50.02 -6.27
N SER A 387 0.30 -49.98 -5.60
CA SER A 387 -0.88 -49.24 -6.08
C SER A 387 -0.66 -47.72 -6.04
N GLN A 388 -0.02 -47.19 -4.99
CA GLN A 388 0.36 -45.77 -4.90
C GLN A 388 1.38 -45.38 -5.97
N VAL A 389 2.41 -46.19 -6.20
CA VAL A 389 3.41 -45.96 -7.27
C VAL A 389 2.75 -46.02 -8.65
N SER A 390 1.79 -46.93 -8.85
CA SER A 390 1.04 -47.01 -10.11
C SER A 390 0.15 -45.79 -10.33
N SER A 391 -0.48 -45.24 -9.28
CA SER A 391 -1.27 -44.01 -9.39
C SER A 391 -0.37 -42.80 -9.70
N LEU A 392 0.76 -42.67 -9.00
CA LEU A 392 1.78 -41.64 -9.24
C LEU A 392 2.34 -41.72 -10.66
N SER A 393 2.59 -42.92 -11.19
CA SER A 393 3.01 -43.14 -12.58
C SER A 393 1.93 -42.70 -13.57
N SER A 394 0.65 -42.99 -13.28
CA SER A 394 -0.50 -42.50 -14.06
C SER A 394 -0.52 -40.97 -14.08
N ASP A 395 -0.31 -40.32 -12.94
CA ASP A 395 -0.39 -38.88 -12.82
C ASP A 395 0.82 -38.19 -13.45
N LEU A 396 2.02 -38.78 -13.36
CA LEU A 396 3.20 -38.36 -14.12
C LEU A 396 2.97 -38.47 -15.63
N ASN A 397 2.29 -39.51 -16.11
CA ASN A 397 1.96 -39.66 -17.53
C ASN A 397 0.89 -38.64 -17.98
N LYS A 398 -0.10 -38.31 -17.13
CA LYS A 398 -1.03 -37.21 -17.39
C LYS A 398 -0.31 -35.87 -17.43
N LEU A 399 0.61 -35.61 -16.49
CA LEU A 399 1.44 -34.41 -16.48
C LEU A 399 2.36 -34.35 -17.71
N SER A 400 2.95 -35.47 -18.13
CA SER A 400 3.79 -35.52 -19.32
C SER A 400 2.98 -35.28 -20.60
N GLN A 401 1.75 -35.78 -20.68
CA GLN A 401 0.82 -35.47 -21.78
C GLN A 401 0.36 -34.00 -21.76
N LEU A 402 0.09 -33.43 -20.57
CA LEU A 402 -0.25 -32.01 -20.43
C LEU A 402 0.93 -31.11 -20.81
N LEU A 403 2.15 -31.49 -20.40
CA LEU A 403 3.39 -30.84 -20.79
C LEU A 403 3.64 -31.00 -22.28
N ALA A 404 3.45 -32.19 -22.87
CA ALA A 404 3.59 -32.39 -24.32
C ALA A 404 2.58 -31.56 -25.11
N LYS A 405 1.36 -31.38 -24.59
CA LYS A 405 0.35 -30.46 -25.15
C LYS A 405 0.78 -28.99 -25.02
N HIS A 406 1.54 -28.62 -23.99
CA HIS A 406 2.12 -27.28 -23.81
C HIS A 406 3.43 -27.09 -24.60
N VAL A 407 4.20 -28.15 -24.85
CA VAL A 407 5.53 -28.14 -25.49
C VAL A 407 5.43 -28.27 -27.02
N ASN A 408 4.35 -28.85 -27.56
CA ASN A 408 4.02 -28.73 -28.99
C ASN A 408 3.62 -27.31 -29.41
N VAL A 409 3.66 -26.35 -28.49
CA VAL A 409 3.91 -24.94 -28.83
C VAL A 409 5.43 -24.77 -28.98
N THR A 410 5.97 -25.25 -30.09
CA THR A 410 7.36 -24.98 -30.48
C THR A 410 7.51 -23.48 -30.73
N LEU A 411 8.20 -22.80 -29.81
CA LEU A 411 9.39 -21.97 -30.09
C LEU A 411 9.35 -20.97 -31.27
N ASP A 412 8.19 -20.40 -31.60
CA ASP A 412 8.06 -19.25 -32.51
C ASP A 412 7.24 -18.07 -31.92
N ASP A 413 6.80 -18.14 -30.65
CA ASP A 413 5.84 -17.13 -30.11
C ASP A 413 6.27 -16.46 -28.79
N LEU A 414 7.59 -16.36 -28.55
CA LEU A 414 8.16 -15.45 -27.53
C LEU A 414 8.01 -13.96 -27.89
N SER A 415 7.27 -13.66 -28.97
CA SER A 415 6.76 -12.35 -29.34
C SER A 415 5.22 -12.34 -29.42
N SER A 416 4.52 -13.15 -28.61
CA SER A 416 3.09 -12.92 -28.42
C SER A 416 2.92 -11.59 -27.65
N PRO A 417 2.20 -10.60 -28.20
CA PRO A 417 2.00 -9.33 -27.51
C PRO A 417 1.30 -9.61 -26.18
N LEU A 418 1.84 -9.08 -25.08
CA LEU A 418 1.15 -9.09 -23.79
C LEU A 418 -0.29 -8.62 -24.02
N LEU A 419 -1.26 -9.45 -23.63
CA LEU A 419 -2.67 -9.15 -23.80
C LEU A 419 -3.02 -7.89 -22.99
N SER A 420 -3.81 -7.02 -23.59
CA SER A 420 -4.08 -5.67 -23.07
C SER A 420 -5.24 -5.61 -22.06
N SER A 421 -6.05 -6.66 -21.94
CA SER A 421 -7.21 -6.68 -21.04
C SER A 421 -7.58 -8.09 -20.57
N CYS A 422 -8.28 -8.17 -19.43
CA CYS A 422 -8.84 -9.41 -18.91
C CYS A 422 -9.83 -10.07 -19.89
N ASP A 423 -10.59 -9.26 -20.64
CA ASP A 423 -11.51 -9.75 -21.68
C ASP A 423 -10.76 -10.36 -22.88
N ALA A 424 -9.61 -9.81 -23.25
CA ALA A 424 -8.75 -10.37 -24.28
C ALA A 424 -8.14 -11.72 -23.83
N ILE A 425 -7.79 -11.86 -22.55
CA ILE A 425 -7.35 -13.14 -21.98
C ILE A 425 -8.48 -14.16 -22.07
N LEU A 426 -9.68 -13.82 -21.61
CA LEU A 426 -10.82 -14.73 -21.61
C LEU A 426 -11.23 -15.15 -23.03
N SER A 427 -11.12 -14.22 -24.00
CA SER A 427 -11.38 -14.50 -25.42
C SER A 427 -10.37 -15.48 -26.03
N LYS A 428 -9.09 -15.38 -25.63
CA LYS A 428 -8.04 -16.29 -26.09
C LYS A 428 -8.08 -17.63 -25.37
N TRP A 429 -8.46 -17.62 -24.09
CA TRP A 429 -8.45 -18.77 -23.19
C TRP A 429 -9.75 -18.84 -22.39
N PRO A 430 -10.80 -19.49 -22.94
CA PRO A 430 -12.13 -19.51 -22.33
C PRO A 430 -12.22 -20.17 -20.94
N ASN A 431 -11.28 -21.06 -20.62
CA ASN A 431 -11.23 -21.80 -19.34
C ASN A 431 -10.29 -21.15 -18.31
N SER A 432 -9.95 -19.86 -18.47
CA SER A 432 -9.06 -19.16 -17.54
C SER A 432 -9.75 -18.93 -16.19
N PRO A 433 -9.14 -19.32 -15.05
CA PRO A 433 -9.72 -19.10 -13.73
C PRO A 433 -9.65 -17.62 -13.32
N SER A 434 -10.51 -17.18 -12.39
CA SER A 434 -10.37 -15.84 -11.78
C SER A 434 -9.08 -15.78 -10.96
N GLY A 435 -8.31 -14.70 -11.08
CA GLY A 435 -7.01 -14.60 -10.43
C GLY A 435 -6.19 -13.40 -10.87
N TYR A 436 -4.91 -13.38 -10.46
CA TYR A 436 -3.98 -12.34 -10.89
C TYR A 436 -3.29 -12.71 -12.20
N TYR A 437 -3.26 -11.75 -13.12
CA TYR A 437 -2.67 -11.87 -14.45
C TYR A 437 -1.72 -10.72 -14.73
N ASN A 438 -0.73 -10.98 -15.58
CA ASN A 438 0.17 -9.95 -16.10
C ASN A 438 -0.38 -9.40 -17.42
N LEU A 439 -0.79 -8.13 -17.41
CA LEU A 439 -1.32 -7.41 -18.57
C LEU A 439 -0.31 -6.36 -19.04
N ALA A 440 -0.24 -6.10 -20.35
CA ALA A 440 0.50 -4.92 -20.83
C ALA A 440 -0.37 -3.66 -20.75
N ASP A 441 0.20 -2.62 -20.17
CA ASP A 441 -0.28 -1.24 -20.25
C ASP A 441 -0.18 -0.73 -21.71
N VAL A 442 -0.83 0.39 -22.03
CA VAL A 442 -0.82 1.05 -23.35
C VAL A 442 0.61 1.43 -23.81
N ASN A 443 1.55 1.49 -22.86
CA ASN A 443 2.97 1.78 -23.07
C ASN A 443 3.87 0.53 -23.10
N GLY A 444 3.30 -0.69 -23.03
CA GLY A 444 4.03 -1.96 -23.09
C GLY A 444 4.62 -2.45 -21.75
N HIS A 445 4.32 -1.79 -20.63
CA HIS A 445 4.75 -2.23 -19.30
C HIS A 445 3.84 -3.32 -18.74
N SER A 446 4.42 -4.38 -18.17
CA SER A 446 3.67 -5.42 -17.47
C SER A 446 3.11 -4.90 -16.14
N ARG A 447 1.81 -5.10 -15.91
CA ARG A 447 1.13 -4.86 -14.64
C ARG A 447 0.49 -6.13 -14.13
N HIS A 448 0.63 -6.35 -12.83
CA HIS A 448 -0.03 -7.43 -12.12
C HIS A 448 -1.43 -6.99 -11.69
N VAL A 449 -2.48 -7.57 -12.27
CA VAL A 449 -3.86 -7.13 -12.10
C VAL A 449 -4.78 -8.31 -11.83
N TYR A 450 -5.77 -8.12 -10.96
CA TYR A 450 -6.79 -9.14 -10.72
C TYR A 450 -7.87 -9.11 -11.82
N CYS A 451 -8.06 -10.24 -12.48
CA CYS A 451 -9.10 -10.47 -13.47
C CYS A 451 -10.14 -11.44 -12.92
N HIS A 452 -11.41 -11.03 -12.93
CA HIS A 452 -12.54 -11.87 -12.62
C HIS A 452 -13.09 -12.46 -13.94
N MET A 453 -12.91 -13.77 -14.11
CA MET A 453 -13.22 -14.48 -15.36
C MET A 453 -14.61 -15.12 -15.36
N GLU A 454 -15.25 -15.19 -14.19
CA GLU A 454 -16.63 -15.65 -14.04
C GLU A 454 -17.65 -14.52 -14.28
N THR A 455 -18.95 -14.88 -14.27
CA THR A 455 -20.05 -13.93 -14.47
C THR A 455 -20.18 -12.94 -13.30
N LEU A 456 -20.16 -11.65 -13.62
CA LEU A 456 -20.28 -10.56 -12.64
C LEU A 456 -21.39 -9.59 -13.11
N CYS A 457 -22.24 -9.10 -12.19
CA CYS A 457 -23.39 -8.23 -12.52
C CYS A 457 -24.34 -8.77 -13.62
N GLY A 458 -24.48 -10.09 -13.74
CA GLY A 458 -25.28 -10.71 -14.80
C GLY A 458 -24.71 -10.55 -16.21
N LYS A 459 -23.42 -10.20 -16.33
CA LYS A 459 -22.66 -10.13 -17.58
C LYS A 459 -21.55 -11.18 -17.60
N GLY A 460 -21.09 -11.54 -18.80
CA GLY A 460 -19.96 -12.45 -18.98
C GLY A 460 -18.69 -11.94 -18.29
N GLY A 461 -17.72 -12.83 -18.11
CA GLY A 461 -16.47 -12.54 -17.41
C GLY A 461 -15.50 -11.62 -18.17
N GLY A 462 -14.27 -11.54 -17.67
CA GLY A 462 -13.22 -10.67 -18.23
C GLY A 462 -13.18 -9.29 -17.57
N TRP A 463 -13.60 -9.21 -16.32
CA TRP A 463 -13.65 -7.99 -15.54
C TRP A 463 -12.30 -7.70 -14.89
N ARG A 464 -11.83 -6.47 -14.99
CA ARG A 464 -10.61 -6.02 -14.32
C ARG A 464 -10.94 -5.33 -13.01
N ARG A 465 -10.35 -5.76 -11.90
CA ARG A 465 -10.52 -5.08 -10.60
C ARG A 465 -9.70 -3.80 -10.57
N ILE A 466 -10.35 -2.69 -10.20
CA ILE A 466 -9.72 -1.37 -10.06
C ILE A 466 -9.56 -0.99 -8.59
N ALA A 467 -10.51 -1.40 -7.75
CA ALA A 467 -10.50 -1.08 -6.34
C ALA A 467 -11.07 -2.22 -5.51
N SER A 468 -10.46 -2.50 -4.36
CA SER A 468 -10.96 -3.46 -3.38
C SER A 468 -10.58 -2.98 -1.98
N LEU A 469 -11.53 -3.04 -1.07
CA LEU A 469 -11.33 -2.91 0.38
C LEU A 469 -12.32 -3.84 1.07
N ASN A 470 -11.82 -4.59 2.02
CA ASN A 470 -12.56 -5.48 2.90
C ASN A 470 -12.03 -5.31 4.34
N MET A 471 -12.65 -4.39 5.09
CA MET A 471 -12.26 -4.11 6.46
C MET A 471 -12.61 -5.24 7.45
N THR A 472 -13.25 -6.32 6.99
CA THR A 472 -13.39 -7.55 7.78
C THR A 472 -12.06 -8.27 7.96
N ASP A 473 -11.06 -8.02 7.10
CA ASP A 473 -9.70 -8.50 7.28
C ASP A 473 -8.94 -7.61 8.29
N PRO A 474 -8.41 -8.17 9.40
CA PRO A 474 -7.69 -7.39 10.42
C PRO A 474 -6.39 -6.75 9.90
N ASN A 475 -5.86 -7.16 8.75
CA ASN A 475 -4.64 -6.61 8.17
C ASN A 475 -4.89 -5.42 7.24
N GLU A 476 -6.12 -5.22 6.79
CA GLU A 476 -6.47 -4.09 5.94
C GLU A 476 -6.67 -2.81 6.77
N LYS A 477 -6.16 -1.68 6.24
CA LYS A 477 -6.26 -0.37 6.87
C LYS A 477 -7.02 0.58 5.97
N CYS A 478 -7.75 1.52 6.57
CA CYS A 478 -8.41 2.56 5.81
C CYS A 478 -7.40 3.38 4.99
N PRO A 479 -7.77 3.78 3.75
CA PRO A 479 -7.01 4.76 2.98
C PRO A 479 -6.73 6.02 3.79
N THR A 480 -5.59 6.66 3.58
CA THR A 480 -5.13 7.85 4.34
C THR A 480 -6.10 9.03 4.34
N GLN A 481 -7.00 9.10 3.37
CA GLN A 481 -8.03 10.13 3.26
C GLN A 481 -9.23 9.90 4.20
N PHE A 482 -9.39 8.68 4.74
CA PHE A 482 -10.50 8.28 5.58
C PHE A 482 -10.04 8.00 7.02
N ARG A 483 -10.95 8.19 7.98
CA ARG A 483 -10.74 7.79 9.38
C ARG A 483 -11.25 6.37 9.61
N THR A 484 -10.60 5.65 10.51
CA THR A 484 -11.07 4.35 11.01
C THR A 484 -12.11 4.54 12.11
N TYR A 485 -13.22 3.81 12.01
CA TYR A 485 -14.20 3.60 13.07
C TYR A 485 -13.87 2.34 13.85
N GLY A 486 -14.31 2.27 15.12
CA GLY A 486 -14.07 1.13 15.99
C GLY A 486 -14.65 -0.20 15.50
N VAL A 487 -15.54 -0.20 14.51
CA VAL A 487 -16.17 -1.40 13.92
C VAL A 487 -15.46 -1.81 12.61
N SER A 488 -14.14 -1.61 12.51
CA SER A 488 -13.38 -1.83 11.27
C SER A 488 -14.12 -1.28 10.05
N ALA A 489 -14.35 0.03 10.03
CA ALA A 489 -15.01 0.71 8.92
C ALA A 489 -14.33 2.06 8.66
N CYS A 490 -14.47 2.59 7.45
CA CYS A 490 -13.81 3.83 7.01
C CYS A 490 -14.82 4.93 6.72
N GLY A 491 -14.69 6.10 7.33
CA GLY A 491 -15.54 7.25 7.00
C GLY A 491 -14.77 8.56 6.88
N ARG A 492 -15.50 9.68 6.86
CA ARG A 492 -14.91 11.01 6.62
C ARG A 492 -14.01 11.43 7.80
N PRO A 493 -12.97 12.25 7.58
CA PRO A 493 -12.26 12.90 8.68
C PRO A 493 -13.23 13.74 9.51
N VAL A 494 -12.92 13.94 10.79
CA VAL A 494 -13.79 14.72 11.70
C VAL A 494 -13.98 16.13 11.17
N THR A 495 -15.22 16.50 10.85
CA THR A 495 -15.61 17.86 10.44
C THR A 495 -16.80 18.36 11.26
N ASN A 496 -16.83 19.68 11.49
CA ASN A 496 -17.94 20.38 12.14
C ASN A 496 -19.00 20.88 11.14
N SER A 497 -18.79 20.64 9.85
CA SER A 497 -19.67 21.05 8.75
C SER A 497 -19.76 19.95 7.69
N GLY A 498 -20.76 20.06 6.81
CA GLY A 498 -20.87 19.26 5.61
C GLY A 498 -19.59 19.24 4.80
N SER A 499 -19.24 18.06 4.29
CA SER A 499 -18.04 17.86 3.51
C SER A 499 -18.14 16.64 2.61
N CYS A 500 -17.37 16.68 1.52
CA CYS A 500 -17.19 15.56 0.62
C CYS A 500 -15.72 15.19 0.56
N VAL A 501 -15.38 13.97 1.00
CA VAL A 501 -14.02 13.44 0.93
C VAL A 501 -14.01 12.23 0.04
N GLY A 502 -13.05 12.15 -0.89
CA GLY A 502 -13.00 11.05 -1.83
C GLY A 502 -11.61 10.52 -2.12
N ILE A 503 -11.60 9.31 -2.66
CA ILE A 503 -10.42 8.62 -3.16
C ILE A 503 -10.56 8.42 -4.65
N THR A 504 -9.44 8.53 -5.37
CA THR A 504 -9.39 8.36 -6.82
C THR A 504 -8.64 7.09 -7.14
N PHE A 505 -9.27 6.22 -7.93
CA PHE A 505 -8.70 5.00 -8.42
C PHE A 505 -8.16 5.22 -9.85
N PRO A 506 -6.87 4.97 -10.09
CA PRO A 506 -6.28 5.16 -11.40
C PRO A 506 -6.75 4.07 -12.39
N SER A 507 -7.30 4.49 -13.53
CA SER A 507 -7.77 3.60 -14.61
C SER A 507 -7.37 4.08 -16.00
N ARG A 508 -6.38 4.99 -16.10
CA ARG A 508 -5.89 5.55 -17.39
C ARG A 508 -5.31 4.54 -18.35
N ASP A 509 -4.87 3.40 -17.82
CA ASP A 509 -4.26 2.31 -18.54
C ASP A 509 -5.29 1.33 -19.14
N ILE A 510 -6.58 1.50 -18.85
CA ILE A 510 -7.66 0.71 -19.44
C ILE A 510 -8.74 1.59 -20.06
N LYS A 511 -9.12 1.25 -21.30
CA LYS A 511 -10.35 1.76 -21.92
C LYS A 511 -11.50 0.90 -21.46
N TYR A 512 -12.43 1.46 -20.69
CA TYR A 512 -13.60 0.75 -20.20
C TYR A 512 -14.88 1.44 -20.64
N SER A 513 -15.93 0.64 -20.82
CA SER A 513 -17.29 1.09 -21.13
C SER A 513 -18.30 0.60 -20.11
N GLN A 514 -17.93 -0.39 -19.30
CA GLN A 514 -18.79 -1.01 -18.31
C GLN A 514 -18.12 -0.94 -16.94
N VAL A 515 -18.93 -0.66 -15.92
CA VAL A 515 -18.52 -0.62 -14.52
C VAL A 515 -19.49 -1.50 -13.74
N CYS A 516 -18.94 -2.41 -12.94
CA CYS A 516 -19.67 -3.24 -12.02
C CYS A 516 -19.03 -3.11 -10.65
N GLY A 517 -19.80 -2.98 -9.60
CA GLY A 517 -19.22 -2.90 -8.27
C GLY A 517 -20.21 -3.21 -7.17
N LYS A 518 -19.67 -3.39 -5.96
CA LYS A 518 -20.38 -3.62 -4.72
C LYS A 518 -19.82 -2.67 -3.70
N VAL A 519 -20.69 -2.05 -2.90
CA VAL A 519 -20.28 -1.21 -1.77
C VAL A 519 -21.24 -1.49 -0.63
N ILE A 520 -20.70 -1.80 0.56
CA ILE A 520 -21.48 -1.99 1.77
C ILE A 520 -20.89 -1.10 2.87
N GLY A 521 -21.77 -0.44 3.60
CA GLY A 521 -21.40 0.47 4.67
C GLY A 521 -22.36 0.41 5.84
N TYR A 522 -22.25 1.39 6.72
CA TYR A 522 -23.09 1.58 7.89
C TYR A 522 -23.52 3.04 7.97
N GLN A 523 -24.74 3.24 8.44
CA GLN A 523 -25.25 4.56 8.80
C GLN A 523 -24.61 5.00 10.12
N VAL A 524 -24.16 6.26 10.17
CA VAL A 524 -23.69 6.89 11.42
C VAL A 524 -24.52 8.13 11.66
N GLY A 525 -25.23 8.15 12.78
CA GLY A 525 -26.03 9.30 13.18
C GLY A 525 -27.29 9.48 12.34
N ARG A 526 -27.59 10.73 11.99
CA ARG A 526 -28.85 11.16 11.35
C ARG A 526 -28.65 11.61 9.91
N THR A 527 -28.32 10.68 9.03
CA THR A 527 -28.23 10.96 7.59
C THR A 527 -29.56 11.42 7.01
N ASN A 528 -29.57 12.42 6.16
CA ASN A 528 -30.78 12.97 5.50
C ASN A 528 -31.00 12.44 4.08
N GLY A 529 -30.27 11.41 3.64
CA GLY A 529 -30.50 10.73 2.37
C GLY A 529 -30.43 11.67 1.17
N ALA A 530 -31.53 11.82 0.44
CA ALA A 530 -31.64 12.76 -0.69
C ALA A 530 -32.17 14.16 -0.29
N ALA A 531 -32.57 14.32 0.98
CA ALA A 531 -33.04 15.57 1.57
C ALA A 531 -31.91 16.51 2.03
N ALA A 532 -30.64 16.07 1.94
CA ALA A 532 -29.44 16.84 2.25
C ALA A 532 -29.58 18.36 1.96
N HIS A 533 -29.40 19.16 3.01
CA HIS A 533 -29.66 20.60 3.07
C HIS A 533 -28.53 21.43 2.43
N HIS A 534 -28.49 21.43 1.09
CA HIS A 534 -27.58 22.30 0.33
C HIS A 534 -28.27 23.17 -0.73
N ASP A 535 -27.86 24.45 -0.78
CA ASP A 535 -28.36 25.48 -1.71
C ASP A 535 -28.13 25.13 -3.20
N SER A 536 -27.17 24.26 -3.52
CA SER A 536 -26.93 23.78 -4.89
C SER A 536 -26.73 22.26 -4.93
N LYS A 537 -27.65 21.55 -5.57
CA LYS A 537 -27.57 20.09 -5.79
C LYS A 537 -26.79 19.76 -7.08
N VAL A 538 -25.52 20.11 -7.12
CA VAL A 538 -24.60 19.83 -8.25
C VAL A 538 -23.68 18.65 -7.92
N ILE A 539 -23.12 17.99 -8.92
CA ILE A 539 -22.24 16.81 -8.72
C ILE A 539 -20.97 17.10 -7.90
N TYR A 540 -20.63 18.37 -7.69
CA TYR A 540 -19.47 18.78 -6.90
C TYR A 540 -19.76 18.93 -5.39
N SER A 541 -21.01 19.20 -5.01
CA SER A 541 -21.45 19.36 -3.62
C SER A 541 -21.90 18.04 -2.99
N ALA A 542 -22.21 18.04 -1.69
CA ALA A 542 -22.83 16.91 -1.00
C ALA A 542 -24.33 16.85 -1.31
N TYR A 543 -24.67 16.59 -2.58
CA TYR A 543 -26.08 16.55 -3.01
C TYR A 543 -26.88 15.36 -2.45
N ILE A 544 -26.21 14.44 -1.75
CA ILE A 544 -26.74 13.28 -1.02
C ILE A 544 -25.86 13.03 0.22
N ASP A 545 -26.44 12.36 1.21
CA ASP A 545 -25.69 11.74 2.30
C ASP A 545 -25.40 10.30 1.96
N GLY A 546 -24.13 9.98 1.77
CA GLY A 546 -23.70 8.69 1.28
C GLY A 546 -22.49 8.78 0.36
N ILE A 547 -22.44 7.86 -0.60
CA ILE A 547 -21.30 7.67 -1.48
C ILE A 547 -21.67 8.04 -2.92
N SER A 548 -20.90 8.94 -3.50
CA SER A 548 -21.01 9.35 -4.90
C SER A 548 -19.84 8.77 -5.69
N LEU A 549 -20.15 7.92 -6.68
CA LEU A 549 -19.20 7.39 -7.64
C LEU A 549 -19.23 8.22 -8.91
N THR A 550 -18.09 8.78 -9.28
CA THR A 550 -17.94 9.64 -10.45
C THR A 550 -16.70 9.28 -11.27
N HIS A 551 -16.64 9.75 -12.52
CA HIS A 551 -15.42 9.68 -13.32
C HIS A 551 -15.18 10.97 -14.11
N GLY A 552 -13.92 11.21 -14.43
CA GLY A 552 -13.50 12.28 -15.33
C GLY A 552 -13.50 13.67 -14.70
N TYR A 553 -12.99 14.65 -15.47
CA TYR A 553 -13.00 16.07 -15.10
C TYR A 553 -13.39 16.90 -16.33
N PRO A 554 -14.60 17.50 -16.38
CA PRO A 554 -15.61 17.61 -15.30
C PRO A 554 -16.20 16.28 -14.86
N ARG A 555 -16.60 16.19 -13.57
CA ARG A 555 -17.16 14.97 -12.98
C ARG A 555 -18.43 14.54 -13.71
N LYS A 556 -18.50 13.25 -14.04
CA LYS A 556 -19.67 12.58 -14.58
C LYS A 556 -20.13 11.50 -13.61
N HIS A 557 -21.43 11.33 -13.48
CA HIS A 557 -22.05 10.41 -12.52
C HIS A 557 -22.02 8.96 -13.01
N ILE A 558 -21.59 8.04 -12.12
CA ILE A 558 -21.67 6.58 -12.33
C ILE A 558 -22.83 6.01 -11.52
N TRP A 559 -22.79 6.22 -10.20
CA TRP A 559 -23.74 5.65 -9.25
C TRP A 559 -23.76 6.45 -7.94
N SER A 560 -24.91 6.49 -7.28
CA SER A 560 -25.10 7.10 -5.95
C SER A 560 -25.58 6.04 -4.95
N LEU A 561 -24.90 5.89 -3.82
CA LEU A 561 -25.34 5.05 -2.71
C LEU A 561 -25.76 5.99 -1.58
N ILE A 562 -27.04 6.02 -1.27
CA ILE A 562 -27.66 7.02 -0.40
C ILE A 562 -27.99 6.35 0.94
N SER A 563 -27.62 6.99 2.04
CA SER A 563 -27.96 6.58 3.40
C SER A 563 -29.19 7.36 3.85
N GLY A 564 -30.34 6.69 3.94
CA GLY A 564 -31.58 7.31 4.37
C GLY A 564 -31.60 7.66 5.86
N TYR A 565 -32.64 8.35 6.31
CA TYR A 565 -32.77 8.76 7.71
C TYR A 565 -33.26 7.62 8.61
N THR A 566 -34.40 7.01 8.30
CA THR A 566 -34.96 5.87 9.03
C THR A 566 -35.71 4.91 8.13
N GLY A 567 -35.63 3.60 8.41
CA GLY A 567 -36.31 2.57 7.60
C GLY A 567 -37.81 2.42 7.88
N ILE A 568 -38.34 2.98 8.98
CA ILE A 568 -39.74 2.79 9.42
C ILE A 568 -40.59 4.06 9.34
N ALA A 569 -39.98 5.24 9.40
CA ALA A 569 -40.70 6.52 9.41
C ALA A 569 -40.34 7.34 8.17
N SER A 570 -39.47 8.34 8.31
CA SER A 570 -39.02 9.16 7.19
C SER A 570 -37.69 8.59 6.68
N SER A 571 -37.70 8.00 5.49
CA SER A 571 -36.49 7.42 4.87
C SER A 571 -35.64 8.48 4.18
N ASP A 572 -36.24 9.59 3.76
CA ASP A 572 -35.64 10.59 2.87
C ASP A 572 -35.03 9.99 1.59
N CYS A 573 -35.43 8.76 1.27
CA CYS A 573 -34.99 8.01 0.12
C CYS A 573 -35.90 8.30 -1.08
N PRO A 574 -35.37 8.42 -2.31
CA PRO A 574 -36.20 8.67 -3.49
C PRO A 574 -37.18 7.53 -3.82
N CYS A 575 -36.85 6.31 -3.36
CA CYS A 575 -37.67 5.11 -3.51
C CYS A 575 -38.53 4.81 -2.26
N GLY A 576 -38.46 5.65 -1.23
CA GLY A 576 -39.21 5.45 0.00
C GLY A 576 -40.71 5.68 -0.17
N SER A 577 -41.52 4.96 0.59
CA SER A 577 -42.98 5.13 0.62
C SER A 577 -43.38 6.38 1.40
N ASP A 578 -42.63 6.70 2.45
CA ASP A 578 -42.89 7.81 3.37
C ASP A 578 -41.85 8.91 3.16
N THR A 579 -42.31 10.09 2.71
CA THR A 579 -41.50 11.28 2.40
C THR A 579 -40.38 11.05 1.35
N PRO A 580 -40.71 10.65 0.10
CA PRO A 580 -39.71 10.49 -0.93
C PRO A 580 -39.09 11.84 -1.35
N TYR A 581 -37.76 11.94 -1.27
CA TYR A 581 -37.03 13.11 -1.76
C TYR A 581 -36.38 12.86 -3.12
N PRO A 582 -36.57 13.77 -4.10
CA PRO A 582 -36.02 13.58 -5.43
C PRO A 582 -34.50 13.81 -5.46
N VAL A 583 -33.80 12.95 -6.20
CA VAL A 583 -32.39 13.14 -6.57
C VAL A 583 -32.24 14.09 -7.77
N PRO A 584 -31.08 14.74 -7.94
CA PRO A 584 -30.80 15.55 -9.12
C PRO A 584 -30.93 14.76 -10.43
N LEU A 585 -31.32 15.46 -11.50
CA LEU A 585 -31.57 14.87 -12.82
C LEU A 585 -30.39 14.05 -13.37
N PHE A 586 -29.15 14.40 -13.04
CA PHE A 586 -27.96 13.67 -13.51
C PHE A 586 -27.80 12.28 -12.87
N VAL A 587 -28.41 12.03 -11.71
CA VAL A 587 -28.38 10.72 -11.04
C VAL A 587 -29.34 9.74 -11.72
N GLY A 588 -30.50 10.23 -12.16
CA GLY A 588 -31.53 9.43 -12.81
C GLY A 588 -31.93 8.23 -11.94
N THR A 589 -31.88 7.02 -12.51
CA THR A 589 -32.22 5.76 -11.83
C THR A 589 -31.01 5.03 -11.24
N HIS A 590 -29.81 5.61 -11.32
CA HIS A 590 -28.54 4.99 -10.94
C HIS A 590 -28.19 5.25 -9.48
N TYR A 591 -29.07 4.78 -8.58
CA TYR A 591 -28.85 4.89 -7.15
C TYR A 591 -29.35 3.67 -6.37
N TYR A 592 -28.81 3.49 -5.18
CA TYR A 592 -29.39 2.70 -4.10
C TYR A 592 -29.64 3.60 -2.90
N CYS A 593 -30.67 3.30 -2.13
CA CYS A 593 -31.00 4.04 -0.91
C CYS A 593 -31.50 3.06 0.14
N GLU A 594 -30.96 3.16 1.35
CA GLU A 594 -31.30 2.29 2.48
C GLU A 594 -30.93 3.01 3.78
N SER A 595 -31.63 2.71 4.87
CA SER A 595 -31.39 3.22 6.21
C SER A 595 -31.09 2.07 7.17
N GLY A 596 -30.02 2.17 7.95
CA GLY A 596 -29.68 1.19 8.99
C GLY A 596 -30.43 1.39 10.31
N SER A 597 -31.17 2.49 10.46
CA SER A 597 -31.99 2.77 11.64
C SER A 597 -33.42 2.25 11.47
N HIS A 598 -33.77 1.20 12.23
CA HIS A 598 -35.16 0.72 12.37
C HIS A 598 -35.91 1.38 13.54
N GLN A 599 -35.55 2.61 13.89
CA GLN A 599 -36.27 3.38 14.90
C GLN A 599 -37.07 4.49 14.23
N SER A 600 -38.12 4.99 14.91
CA SER A 600 -38.91 6.12 14.40
C SER A 600 -38.11 7.42 14.28
N ARG A 601 -36.99 7.53 15.00
CA ARG A 601 -36.02 8.62 14.90
C ARG A 601 -34.62 8.06 15.04
N ALA A 602 -33.71 8.41 14.12
CA ALA A 602 -32.31 8.07 14.28
C ALA A 602 -31.68 8.86 15.45
N SER A 603 -30.72 8.25 16.13
CA SER A 603 -29.97 8.85 17.22
C SER A 603 -28.75 9.59 16.67
N THR A 604 -28.38 10.72 17.28
CA THR A 604 -27.14 11.42 16.93
C THR A 604 -25.93 10.60 17.41
N ASN A 605 -24.84 10.61 16.63
CA ASN A 605 -23.56 10.01 17.01
C ASN A 605 -23.60 8.49 17.32
N THR A 606 -24.58 7.77 16.76
CA THR A 606 -24.74 6.31 16.92
C THR A 606 -24.38 5.62 15.61
N LEU A 607 -23.55 4.58 15.64
CA LEU A 607 -23.24 3.77 14.47
C LEU A 607 -24.15 2.53 14.44
N TYR A 608 -24.91 2.38 13.37
CA TYR A 608 -25.85 1.27 13.18
C TYR A 608 -25.13 0.10 12.50
N SER A 609 -24.49 -0.77 13.30
CA SER A 609 -23.75 -1.94 12.79
C SER A 609 -24.62 -3.19 12.58
N SER A 610 -25.83 -3.22 13.13
CA SER A 610 -26.74 -4.36 13.04
C SER A 610 -27.33 -4.55 11.65
N ASP A 611 -27.48 -3.46 10.91
CA ASP A 611 -28.08 -3.42 9.58
C ASP A 611 -27.15 -2.71 8.60
N PRO A 612 -26.36 -3.46 7.81
CA PRO A 612 -25.46 -2.89 6.81
C PRO A 612 -26.22 -2.24 5.65
N LEU A 613 -25.79 -1.05 5.24
CA LEU A 613 -26.36 -0.33 4.11
C LEU A 613 -26.01 -0.99 2.77
N TRP A 614 -27.00 -1.00 1.88
CA TRP A 614 -26.97 -1.44 0.48
C TRP A 614 -26.72 -2.93 0.28
N ASP A 615 -27.11 -3.74 1.26
CA ASP A 615 -27.04 -5.20 1.17
C ASP A 615 -28.37 -5.84 0.72
N GLY A 616 -29.47 -5.05 0.71
CA GLY A 616 -30.80 -5.48 0.29
C GLY A 616 -31.53 -6.34 1.31
N LYS A 617 -31.08 -6.32 2.57
CA LYS A 617 -31.65 -7.03 3.71
C LYS A 617 -31.95 -6.02 4.81
N GLY A 618 -32.73 -6.42 5.80
CA GLY A 618 -33.06 -5.54 6.94
C GLY A 618 -33.99 -4.37 6.64
N CYS A 619 -34.26 -4.07 5.37
CA CYS A 619 -35.14 -2.98 4.92
C CYS A 619 -36.44 -2.82 5.72
N GLY A 620 -36.64 -1.61 6.25
CA GLY A 620 -37.87 -1.27 6.96
C GLY A 620 -39.07 -1.05 6.04
N SER A 621 -40.25 -0.90 6.63
CA SER A 621 -41.52 -0.74 5.91
C SER A 621 -41.50 0.40 4.88
N SER A 622 -40.81 1.50 5.19
CA SER A 622 -40.76 2.70 4.34
C SER A 622 -39.77 2.55 3.18
N GLU A 623 -38.88 1.57 3.19
CA GLU A 623 -37.83 1.35 2.18
C GLU A 623 -37.99 0.05 1.39
N THR A 624 -39.12 -0.65 1.57
CA THR A 624 -39.43 -1.93 0.91
C THR A 624 -39.17 -1.87 -0.61
N ASN A 625 -39.55 -0.79 -1.29
CA ASN A 625 -39.33 -0.62 -2.73
C ASN A 625 -37.86 -0.39 -3.10
N CYS A 626 -37.05 0.17 -2.20
CA CYS A 626 -35.63 0.42 -2.43
C CYS A 626 -34.84 -0.89 -2.50
N CYS A 627 -35.25 -1.89 -1.70
CA CYS A 627 -34.58 -3.18 -1.59
C CYS A 627 -35.01 -4.23 -2.60
N GLN A 628 -36.10 -4.00 -3.34
CA GLN A 628 -36.61 -4.92 -4.35
C GLN A 628 -35.81 -4.92 -5.67
N ARG A 629 -34.65 -4.26 -5.72
CA ARG A 629 -33.82 -4.20 -6.94
C ARG A 629 -33.02 -5.49 -7.13
N THR A 630 -33.10 -6.05 -8.34
CA THR A 630 -32.61 -7.39 -8.71
C THR A 630 -31.09 -7.61 -8.61
N LEU A 631 -30.29 -6.54 -8.60
CA LEU A 631 -28.82 -6.65 -8.61
C LEU A 631 -28.16 -6.38 -7.26
N ILE A 632 -28.89 -5.89 -6.23
CA ILE A 632 -28.31 -5.59 -4.91
C ILE A 632 -27.67 -6.88 -4.33
N PRO A 633 -26.41 -6.83 -3.83
CA PRO A 633 -25.60 -5.65 -3.47
C PRO A 633 -24.71 -5.08 -4.61
N TRP A 634 -24.82 -5.63 -5.82
CA TRP A 634 -24.02 -5.21 -6.98
C TRP A 634 -24.75 -4.14 -7.81
N PHE A 635 -24.04 -3.12 -8.28
CA PHE A 635 -24.54 -2.18 -9.28
C PHE A 635 -23.83 -2.39 -10.61
N TYR A 636 -24.55 -2.10 -11.71
CA TYR A 636 -24.03 -2.17 -13.06
C TYR A 636 -24.32 -0.87 -13.82
N ARG A 637 -23.28 -0.33 -14.47
CA ARG A 637 -23.36 0.88 -15.30
C ARG A 637 -22.64 0.64 -16.62
N SER A 638 -23.35 0.85 -17.72
CA SER A 638 -22.75 0.87 -19.07
C SER A 638 -22.80 2.27 -19.67
N PHE A 639 -21.72 2.67 -20.32
CA PHE A 639 -21.59 3.90 -21.07
C PHE A 639 -21.74 3.63 -22.57
N THR A 640 -22.18 4.64 -23.32
CA THR A 640 -22.29 4.59 -24.79
C THR A 640 -20.94 4.72 -25.49
N HIS A 641 -19.90 5.14 -24.77
CA HIS A 641 -18.54 5.38 -25.26
C HIS A 641 -17.53 4.79 -24.28
N SER A 642 -16.37 4.39 -24.77
CA SER A 642 -15.26 3.96 -23.92
C SER A 642 -14.51 5.17 -23.35
N THR A 643 -14.12 5.07 -22.08
CA THR A 643 -13.38 6.12 -21.36
C THR A 643 -12.14 5.54 -20.71
N THR A 644 -11.15 6.41 -20.44
CA THR A 644 -9.93 6.09 -19.67
C THR A 644 -9.87 6.96 -18.41
N ASP A 645 -11.01 7.54 -18.05
CA ASP A 645 -11.09 8.45 -16.94
C ASP A 645 -10.85 7.70 -15.64
N ASN A 646 -10.27 8.37 -14.65
CA ASN A 646 -10.15 7.79 -13.31
C ASN A 646 -11.54 7.74 -12.66
N ILE A 647 -11.79 6.68 -11.91
CA ILE A 647 -13.00 6.55 -11.07
C ILE A 647 -12.70 7.18 -9.71
N GLU A 648 -13.57 8.07 -9.25
CA GLU A 648 -13.50 8.72 -7.95
C GLU A 648 -14.69 8.28 -7.10
N MET A 649 -14.42 7.80 -5.88
CA MET A 649 -15.43 7.50 -4.87
C MET A 649 -15.38 8.55 -3.77
N ARG A 650 -16.48 9.25 -3.54
CA ARG A 650 -16.59 10.32 -2.54
C ARG A 650 -17.63 9.96 -1.50
N ILE A 651 -17.29 10.10 -0.23
CA ILE A 651 -18.25 10.12 0.88
C ILE A 651 -18.64 11.57 1.10
N CYS A 652 -19.93 11.87 0.96
CA CYS A 652 -20.51 13.19 1.06
C CYS A 652 -21.61 13.15 2.10
N CYS A 653 -21.63 14.13 3.00
CA CYS A 653 -22.82 14.46 3.78
C CYS A 653 -22.87 15.98 4.00
N ASP A 654 -24.07 16.56 4.12
CA ASP A 654 -24.28 18.01 4.21
C ASP A 654 -24.06 18.61 5.61
N GLU A 655 -23.96 17.76 6.62
CA GLU A 655 -23.66 18.12 8.00
C GLU A 655 -22.32 17.55 8.51
N GLY A 656 -21.97 18.03 9.70
CA GLY A 656 -20.78 17.61 10.44
C GLY A 656 -20.85 16.16 10.90
N THR A 657 -19.68 15.54 11.02
CA THR A 657 -19.51 14.14 11.41
C THR A 657 -20.05 13.75 12.79
N ASN A 658 -20.40 14.71 13.62
CA ASN A 658 -21.05 14.52 14.92
C ASN A 658 -22.57 14.29 14.80
N ASN A 659 -23.19 14.81 13.74
CA ASN A 659 -24.60 14.56 13.45
C ASN A 659 -24.75 13.37 12.52
N GLU A 660 -24.03 13.36 11.39
CA GLU A 660 -24.17 12.33 10.35
C GLU A 660 -22.82 11.95 9.72
N ASP A 661 -22.66 10.67 9.41
CA ASP A 661 -21.57 10.18 8.59
C ASP A 661 -21.96 8.83 7.98
N VAL A 662 -21.12 8.36 7.07
CA VAL A 662 -21.28 7.05 6.45
C VAL A 662 -19.96 6.30 6.53
N ALA A 663 -20.01 5.11 7.12
CA ALA A 663 -18.83 4.28 7.36
C ALA A 663 -18.81 3.10 6.39
N ILE A 664 -17.80 3.04 5.53
CA ILE A 664 -17.61 2.00 4.53
C ILE A 664 -16.99 0.76 5.17
N ARG A 665 -17.62 -0.41 4.98
CA ARG A 665 -17.11 -1.71 5.43
C ARG A 665 -16.33 -2.43 4.33
N GLU A 666 -16.94 -2.52 3.15
CA GLU A 666 -16.35 -3.19 2.00
C GLU A 666 -16.73 -2.49 0.70
N TYR A 667 -15.83 -2.51 -0.27
CA TYR A 667 -16.16 -2.19 -1.65
C TYR A 667 -15.31 -3.00 -2.62
N GLU A 668 -15.91 -3.34 -3.75
CA GLU A 668 -15.21 -3.88 -4.90
C GLU A 668 -15.69 -3.17 -6.16
N ILE A 669 -14.77 -2.70 -6.99
CA ILE A 669 -15.09 -2.00 -8.23
C ILE A 669 -14.30 -2.64 -9.37
N TYR A 670 -15.04 -3.06 -10.39
CA TYR A 670 -14.55 -3.70 -11.59
C TYR A 670 -14.93 -2.90 -12.82
N VAL A 671 -14.06 -2.92 -13.82
CA VAL A 671 -14.29 -2.29 -15.12
C VAL A 671 -14.03 -3.26 -16.26
N LYS A 672 -14.72 -3.04 -17.38
CA LYS A 672 -14.59 -3.81 -18.60
C LYS A 672 -14.61 -2.92 -19.84
#